data_AF-A0A2V0NZZ2-F1
#
_entry.id   AF-A0A2V0NZZ2-F1
#
_cell.length_a   1.000
_cell.length_b   1.000
_cell.length_c   1.000
_cell.angle_alpha   90.00
_cell.angle_beta   90.00
_cell.angle_gamma   90.00
#
_symmetry.space_group_name_H-M   'P 1'
#
loop_
_entity.id
_entity.type
_entity.pdbx_description
1 polymer ?
#
loop_
_entity_poly.entity_id
_entity_poly.type
_entity_poly.pdbx_seq_one_letter_code
_entity_poly.pdbx_strand_id
1 'polypeptide(L)'
;MQRRSGARRGVRAAALVLLLCCCVRPSLQQEPAAAAPAEPAAPAAAAGAGGGAPAAGKSKVVELAPEVDVEHGDDIDPAGACAAFISSSSCKDVDAGEGQLAECISDLISEAEGEQESGSPAEAVPDACQGAVYDYYIKRSKNINANLPLAKACKEDALRHCNKTWFFGAGEGQIIACLIETKDAVSPDCRGQVFKAQRAAAADYRADPLLAEFCAGDAERLCPDVKPGGGRKQACLENKGRKDFGQPCLTEVTQYEQTASSDYRLNYRLRVNCKDDVAALCAASCPLEDRLCGGAVLRCLTDNQGRLRSAACRGEVLYFERMEVRDYRNDVILAAACRGDVEALCGDVQPGVNGSVHACLRDNRAKLSDACRREELLLESVEAEHIELRGNLLAACDRERGLFCKGVEAGGARVFRCLADNLADPDFGNTCRQEIITKLQRRQANWKLDPPLRRACRSDVSRLCKAEDAAASETGLVYKCLVSHADDLEGECRKELGRAVHMALFVWIPGSILTQPCDVDVADLCLASRPNMLHQPGEVAECLADALERIVAAEAPSWSASPPPGAPAPPRMSAPCRALADAAEPPSVESAFEASLSYSLFGGRLSALEAKTGVPLVSRDQTGHAEAITLSGWSALAGILALVATVTAGAAYGWRRWYGGPGDKSTVVLKSRGAYRRVGAGGLGE
;
A
#
# COMPACT_ATOMS: atom_id res chain seq x y z
N MET A 1 -27.93 15.93 64.85
CA MET A 1 -29.22 16.47 65.36
C MET A 1 -29.53 17.79 64.64
N GLN A 2 -30.82 18.13 64.47
CA GLN A 2 -31.38 19.43 63.99
C GLN A 2 -30.86 19.97 62.62
N ARG A 3 -31.69 20.04 61.55
CA ARG A 3 -32.72 21.06 61.21
C ARG A 3 -32.10 22.47 61.05
N ARG A 4 -32.41 23.33 60.07
CA ARG A 4 -33.35 23.43 58.90
C ARG A 4 -32.84 24.63 58.04
N SER A 5 -33.26 25.01 56.82
CA SER A 5 -34.14 24.55 55.71
C SER A 5 -33.83 25.47 54.49
N GLY A 6 -34.28 25.28 53.23
CA GLY A 6 -35.27 24.37 52.63
C GLY A 6 -34.82 23.83 51.26
N ALA A 7 -35.43 22.80 50.66
CA ALA A 7 -36.80 22.66 50.13
C ALA A 7 -36.95 23.26 48.72
N ARG A 8 -37.50 22.58 47.69
CA ARG A 8 -38.02 21.18 47.52
C ARG A 8 -37.95 20.85 46.00
N ARG A 9 -37.55 19.65 45.58
CA ARG A 9 -38.38 18.49 45.13
C ARG A 9 -39.42 18.81 44.01
N GLY A 10 -39.62 17.99 42.98
CA GLY A 10 -39.13 16.61 42.69
C GLY A 10 -39.46 16.17 41.23
N VAL A 11 -38.95 15.05 40.69
CA VAL A 11 -39.32 13.62 40.96
C VAL A 11 -40.78 13.35 40.52
N ARG A 12 -41.18 12.42 39.63
CA ARG A 12 -40.71 11.11 39.06
C ARG A 12 -41.44 10.90 37.69
N ALA A 13 -40.87 10.36 36.60
CA ALA A 13 -40.53 8.96 36.26
C ALA A 13 -41.58 8.15 35.46
N ALA A 14 -41.04 7.35 34.50
CA ALA A 14 -41.51 6.06 33.97
C ALA A 14 -42.50 5.95 32.76
N ALA A 15 -42.01 5.17 31.78
CA ALA A 15 -42.69 4.15 30.96
C ALA A 15 -43.54 4.51 29.71
N LEU A 16 -42.89 4.32 28.54
CA LEU A 16 -43.22 3.36 27.46
C LEU A 16 -44.65 3.32 26.83
N VAL A 17 -44.71 3.39 25.49
CA VAL A 17 -45.41 2.46 24.53
C VAL A 17 -45.79 3.14 23.19
N LEU A 18 -45.10 2.70 22.12
CA LEU A 18 -45.52 2.42 20.73
C LEU A 18 -46.52 3.29 19.90
N LEU A 19 -46.05 3.57 18.66
CA LEU A 19 -46.72 3.47 17.33
C LEU A 19 -47.56 4.62 16.70
N LEU A 20 -47.07 4.98 15.50
CA LEU A 20 -47.75 5.21 14.21
C LEU A 20 -48.43 6.54 13.83
N CYS A 21 -48.04 6.96 12.62
CA CYS A 21 -48.84 7.58 11.55
C CYS A 21 -49.23 9.08 11.60
N CYS A 22 -48.55 9.87 10.74
CA CYS A 22 -49.10 10.47 9.49
C CYS A 22 -48.78 11.96 9.26
N CYS A 23 -48.27 12.24 8.04
CA CYS A 23 -48.35 13.49 7.26
C CYS A 23 -47.69 14.76 7.86
N VAL A 24 -46.86 15.53 7.13
CA VAL A 24 -47.18 16.26 5.89
C VAL A 24 -45.88 16.67 5.14
N ARG A 25 -45.96 16.76 3.80
CA ARG A 25 -44.92 17.27 2.86
C ARG A 25 -44.74 18.81 2.95
N PRO A 26 -43.66 19.35 2.36
CA PRO A 26 -43.93 20.17 1.16
C PRO A 26 -43.06 19.78 -0.05
N SER A 27 -43.56 20.14 -1.23
CA SER A 27 -42.98 19.84 -2.53
C SER A 27 -42.25 21.05 -3.11
N LEU A 28 -41.18 20.83 -3.86
CA LEU A 28 -40.78 21.68 -4.99
C LEU A 28 -40.38 20.77 -6.16
N GLN A 29 -40.80 21.14 -7.36
CA GLN A 29 -40.63 20.37 -8.61
C GLN A 29 -39.68 21.11 -9.54
N GLN A 30 -38.90 20.35 -10.32
CA GLN A 30 -38.51 20.75 -11.68
C GLN A 30 -38.26 19.50 -12.53
N GLU A 31 -38.58 19.60 -13.82
CA GLU A 31 -38.81 18.47 -14.74
C GLU A 31 -37.53 17.95 -15.43
N PRO A 32 -37.45 16.66 -15.80
CA PRO A 32 -36.52 16.14 -16.80
C PRO A 32 -37.15 16.15 -18.20
N ALA A 33 -36.32 16.38 -19.24
CA ALA A 33 -36.74 16.36 -20.64
C ALA A 33 -37.01 14.93 -21.16
N ALA A 34 -37.85 14.84 -22.20
CA ALA A 34 -38.38 13.58 -22.71
C ALA A 34 -37.34 12.70 -23.45
N ALA A 35 -37.42 11.39 -23.21
CA ALA A 35 -36.84 10.35 -24.06
C ALA A 35 -37.97 9.58 -24.77
N ALA A 36 -37.74 9.21 -26.03
CA ALA A 36 -38.70 8.46 -26.86
C ALA A 36 -38.85 7.00 -26.38
N PRO A 37 -40.00 6.34 -26.63
CA PRO A 37 -40.23 4.97 -26.18
C PRO A 37 -39.39 3.97 -26.98
N ALA A 38 -38.68 3.09 -26.26
CA ALA A 38 -38.13 1.87 -26.82
C ALA A 38 -39.25 0.83 -27.01
N GLU A 39 -39.24 0.12 -28.13
CA GLU A 39 -40.10 -1.06 -28.32
C GLU A 39 -39.68 -2.18 -27.34
N PRO A 40 -40.63 -2.98 -26.81
CA PRO A 40 -40.30 -4.10 -25.96
C PRO A 40 -39.62 -5.20 -26.77
N ALA A 41 -38.41 -5.59 -26.38
CA ALA A 41 -37.73 -6.74 -26.93
C ALA A 41 -38.62 -8.01 -26.78
N ALA A 42 -38.78 -8.75 -27.87
CA ALA A 42 -39.49 -10.02 -27.84
C ALA A 42 -38.75 -11.04 -26.95
N PRO A 43 -39.46 -11.89 -26.19
CA PRO A 43 -38.82 -12.90 -25.37
C PRO A 43 -38.07 -13.90 -26.27
N ALA A 44 -36.83 -14.23 -25.88
CA ALA A 44 -36.07 -15.30 -26.51
C ALA A 44 -36.89 -16.61 -26.50
N ALA A 45 -37.03 -17.22 -27.68
CA ALA A 45 -37.79 -18.46 -27.82
C ALA A 45 -37.07 -19.60 -27.10
N ALA A 46 -37.69 -20.11 -26.03
CA ALA A 46 -37.23 -21.33 -25.38
C ALA A 46 -37.40 -22.53 -26.33
N ALA A 47 -36.28 -23.05 -26.85
CA ALA A 47 -36.23 -24.36 -27.47
C ALA A 47 -36.04 -25.41 -26.37
N GLY A 48 -37.05 -26.25 -26.16
CA GLY A 48 -37.04 -27.25 -25.09
C GLY A 48 -36.44 -28.60 -25.51
N ALA A 49 -35.63 -29.15 -24.60
CA ALA A 49 -35.43 -30.57 -24.32
C ALA A 49 -35.22 -31.57 -25.48
N GLY A 50 -33.98 -32.08 -25.58
CA GLY A 50 -33.66 -33.28 -26.37
C GLY A 50 -32.21 -33.70 -26.18
N GLY A 51 -31.94 -34.53 -25.16
CA GLY A 51 -30.57 -34.95 -24.84
C GLY A 51 -29.90 -35.72 -25.98
N GLY A 52 -28.87 -35.10 -26.57
CA GLY A 52 -28.04 -35.66 -27.63
C GLY A 52 -27.06 -34.60 -28.11
N ALA A 53 -25.76 -34.87 -27.99
CA ALA A 53 -24.72 -33.92 -28.39
C ALA A 53 -24.90 -33.47 -29.85
N PRO A 54 -24.72 -32.17 -30.18
CA PRO A 54 -24.86 -31.70 -31.56
C PRO A 54 -23.85 -32.41 -32.46
N ALA A 55 -24.33 -32.90 -33.61
CA ALA A 55 -23.51 -33.67 -34.55
C ALA A 55 -22.34 -32.83 -35.10
N ALA A 56 -21.24 -33.51 -35.44
CA ALA A 56 -20.11 -32.87 -36.10
C ALA A 56 -20.54 -32.21 -37.42
N GLY A 57 -20.05 -31.00 -37.69
CA GLY A 57 -20.49 -30.20 -38.82
C GLY A 57 -19.49 -29.11 -39.22
N LYS A 58 -19.58 -28.66 -40.47
CA LYS A 58 -18.74 -27.59 -41.02
C LYS A 58 -19.25 -26.21 -40.60
N SER A 59 -18.35 -25.37 -40.13
CA SER A 59 -18.61 -23.99 -39.72
C SER A 59 -17.92 -23.00 -40.64
N LYS A 60 -18.72 -22.09 -41.21
CA LYS A 60 -18.31 -20.97 -42.07
C LYS A 60 -19.23 -19.77 -41.78
N VAL A 61 -19.30 -19.35 -40.52
CA VAL A 61 -20.21 -18.28 -40.08
C VAL A 61 -19.66 -16.90 -40.46
N VAL A 62 -18.34 -16.71 -40.34
CA VAL A 62 -17.60 -15.51 -40.74
C VAL A 62 -16.86 -15.78 -42.04
N GLU A 63 -17.21 -15.05 -43.09
CA GLU A 63 -16.70 -15.30 -44.46
C GLU A 63 -15.19 -15.02 -44.60
N LEU A 64 -14.64 -14.11 -43.82
CA LEU A 64 -13.23 -13.72 -43.85
C LEU A 64 -12.26 -14.83 -43.35
N ALA A 65 -12.76 -15.77 -42.55
CA ALA A 65 -11.96 -16.83 -41.96
C ALA A 65 -12.24 -18.20 -42.62
N PRO A 66 -11.29 -19.15 -42.65
CA PRO A 66 -11.49 -20.46 -43.27
C PRO A 66 -12.70 -21.22 -42.70
N GLU A 67 -13.28 -22.11 -43.52
CA GLU A 67 -14.21 -23.14 -43.02
C GLU A 67 -13.44 -24.09 -42.10
N VAL A 68 -14.11 -24.59 -41.05
CA VAL A 68 -13.52 -25.55 -40.10
C VAL A 68 -14.54 -26.59 -39.67
N ASP A 69 -14.07 -27.83 -39.45
CA ASP A 69 -14.88 -28.89 -38.89
C ASP A 69 -15.02 -28.70 -37.36
N VAL A 70 -16.27 -28.56 -36.92
CA VAL A 70 -16.68 -28.39 -35.53
C VAL A 70 -17.22 -29.73 -35.03
N GLU A 71 -16.66 -30.20 -33.91
CA GLU A 71 -17.00 -31.46 -33.27
C GLU A 71 -17.77 -31.18 -31.98
N HIS A 72 -18.61 -32.13 -31.54
CA HIS A 72 -19.39 -32.07 -30.29
C HIS A 72 -20.21 -30.77 -30.10
N GLY A 73 -20.59 -30.10 -31.20
CA GLY A 73 -21.31 -28.83 -31.16
C GLY A 73 -20.47 -27.62 -30.73
N ASP A 74 -19.14 -27.65 -30.93
CA ASP A 74 -18.17 -26.67 -30.39
C ASP A 74 -18.06 -26.76 -28.87
N ASP A 75 -17.77 -27.95 -28.37
CA ASP A 75 -17.46 -28.20 -26.95
C ASP A 75 -16.38 -29.27 -26.81
N ILE A 76 -15.94 -29.53 -25.57
CA ILE A 76 -15.08 -30.69 -25.27
C ILE A 76 -15.83 -32.01 -25.53
N ASP A 77 -15.08 -33.08 -25.82
CA ASP A 77 -15.65 -34.43 -25.96
C ASP A 77 -16.18 -34.96 -24.60
N PRO A 78 -17.50 -35.16 -24.43
CA PRO A 78 -18.07 -35.67 -23.18
C PRO A 78 -17.71 -37.15 -22.91
N ALA A 79 -17.27 -37.89 -23.92
CA ALA A 79 -16.77 -39.26 -23.82
C ALA A 79 -15.23 -39.34 -23.75
N GLY A 80 -14.55 -38.19 -23.83
CA GLY A 80 -13.09 -38.07 -23.86
C GLY A 80 -12.44 -38.01 -22.48
N ALA A 81 -11.33 -37.27 -22.37
CA ALA A 81 -10.50 -37.18 -21.16
C ALA A 81 -11.24 -36.67 -19.90
N CYS A 82 -12.37 -35.98 -20.08
CA CYS A 82 -13.21 -35.48 -18.99
C CYS A 82 -14.37 -36.41 -18.58
N ALA A 83 -14.65 -37.50 -19.32
CA ALA A 83 -15.89 -38.28 -19.17
C ALA A 83 -16.17 -38.78 -17.74
N ALA A 84 -15.17 -39.38 -17.11
CA ALA A 84 -15.28 -39.85 -15.73
C ALA A 84 -15.53 -38.70 -14.75
N PHE A 85 -14.81 -37.58 -14.93
CA PHE A 85 -14.92 -36.39 -14.10
C PHE A 85 -16.30 -35.74 -14.20
N ILE A 86 -16.78 -35.50 -15.44
CA ILE A 86 -18.10 -34.90 -15.71
C ILE A 86 -19.18 -35.64 -14.93
N SER A 87 -19.19 -36.98 -14.99
CA SER A 87 -20.20 -37.83 -14.33
C SER A 87 -20.27 -37.69 -12.80
N SER A 88 -19.17 -37.32 -12.16
CA SER A 88 -19.08 -37.09 -10.70
C SER A 88 -19.18 -35.62 -10.30
N SER A 89 -19.12 -34.70 -11.27
CA SER A 89 -18.88 -33.27 -11.02
C SER A 89 -20.11 -32.41 -10.89
N SER A 90 -19.88 -31.18 -10.46
CA SER A 90 -20.85 -30.09 -10.50
C SER A 90 -21.32 -29.74 -11.93
N CYS A 91 -20.58 -30.13 -12.97
CA CYS A 91 -20.91 -29.91 -14.38
C CYS A 91 -21.73 -31.05 -15.04
N LYS A 92 -22.11 -32.10 -14.30
CA LYS A 92 -22.80 -33.29 -14.85
C LYS A 92 -24.13 -32.99 -15.57
N ASP A 93 -24.82 -31.92 -15.18
CA ASP A 93 -26.13 -31.50 -15.67
C ASP A 93 -26.02 -30.35 -16.71
N VAL A 94 -24.80 -30.02 -17.16
CA VAL A 94 -24.54 -29.01 -18.21
C VAL A 94 -24.55 -29.68 -19.58
N ASP A 95 -25.43 -29.20 -20.46
CA ASP A 95 -25.51 -29.68 -21.84
C ASP A 95 -24.21 -29.35 -22.60
N ALA A 96 -23.73 -30.29 -23.42
CA ALA A 96 -22.57 -30.09 -24.27
C ALA A 96 -22.95 -29.35 -25.56
N GLY A 97 -22.25 -28.25 -25.85
CA GLY A 97 -22.43 -27.45 -27.05
C GLY A 97 -22.10 -25.98 -26.80
N GLU A 98 -21.55 -25.32 -27.81
CA GLU A 98 -21.16 -23.90 -27.80
C GLU A 98 -20.14 -23.51 -26.69
N GLY A 99 -19.56 -24.50 -26.01
CA GLY A 99 -18.56 -24.34 -24.97
C GLY A 99 -19.12 -24.22 -23.56
N GLN A 100 -20.38 -24.58 -23.35
CA GLN A 100 -21.03 -24.54 -22.04
C GLN A 100 -20.35 -25.49 -21.05
N LEU A 101 -20.05 -26.72 -21.50
CA LEU A 101 -19.40 -27.73 -20.66
C LEU A 101 -17.93 -27.37 -20.40
N ALA A 102 -17.22 -26.89 -21.43
CA ALA A 102 -15.87 -26.35 -21.30
C ALA A 102 -15.79 -25.14 -20.34
N GLU A 103 -16.75 -24.20 -20.39
CA GLU A 103 -16.80 -23.04 -19.50
C GLU A 103 -17.04 -23.48 -18.04
N CYS A 104 -17.96 -24.41 -17.79
CA CYS A 104 -18.20 -24.97 -16.45
C CYS A 104 -16.95 -25.63 -15.85
N ILE A 105 -16.24 -26.47 -16.62
CA ILE A 105 -15.03 -27.13 -16.11
C ILE A 105 -13.87 -26.13 -15.98
N SER A 106 -13.76 -25.13 -16.84
CA SER A 106 -12.77 -24.04 -16.72
C SER A 106 -12.94 -23.23 -15.44
N ASP A 107 -14.19 -23.04 -14.99
CA ASP A 107 -14.48 -22.41 -13.70
C ASP A 107 -14.08 -23.34 -12.53
N LEU A 108 -14.37 -24.65 -12.59
CA LEU A 108 -13.88 -25.62 -11.58
C LEU A 108 -12.34 -25.69 -11.50
N ILE A 109 -11.63 -25.63 -12.64
CA ILE A 109 -10.16 -25.53 -12.67
C ILE A 109 -9.72 -24.27 -11.92
N SER A 110 -10.38 -23.14 -12.20
CA SER A 110 -10.04 -21.85 -11.58
C SER A 110 -10.34 -21.80 -10.08
N GLU A 111 -11.36 -22.52 -9.60
CA GLU A 111 -11.65 -22.67 -8.18
C GLU A 111 -10.68 -23.64 -7.47
N ALA A 112 -10.21 -24.67 -8.17
CA ALA A 112 -9.17 -25.57 -7.65
C ALA A 112 -7.77 -24.94 -7.58
N GLU A 113 -7.48 -23.93 -8.43
CA GLU A 113 -6.20 -23.20 -8.42
C GLU A 113 -6.13 -22.03 -7.40
N GLY A 114 -7.27 -21.58 -6.83
CA GLY A 114 -7.33 -20.48 -5.88
C GLY A 114 -7.09 -20.86 -4.41
N GLU A 115 -6.68 -19.88 -3.59
CA GLU A 115 -6.64 -20.04 -2.12
C GLU A 115 -8.05 -20.21 -1.55
N GLN A 116 -8.35 -21.39 -1.00
CA GLN A 116 -9.63 -21.68 -0.34
C GLN A 116 -9.62 -21.22 1.13
N GLU A 117 -10.28 -20.10 1.45
CA GLU A 117 -10.54 -19.71 2.85
C GLU A 117 -11.76 -20.44 3.46
N SER A 118 -12.69 -20.93 2.63
CA SER A 118 -13.90 -21.63 3.09
C SER A 118 -13.71 -23.15 3.11
N GLY A 119 -14.17 -23.82 4.17
CA GLY A 119 -13.90 -25.24 4.47
C GLY A 119 -14.60 -26.28 3.59
N SER A 120 -15.04 -25.91 2.38
CA SER A 120 -15.48 -26.86 1.35
C SER A 120 -14.31 -27.10 0.39
N PRO A 121 -13.78 -28.34 0.27
CA PRO A 121 -12.70 -28.61 -0.66
C PRO A 121 -13.18 -28.41 -2.11
N ALA A 122 -12.44 -27.61 -2.89
CA ALA A 122 -12.75 -27.42 -4.31
C ALA A 122 -12.63 -28.74 -5.09
N GLU A 123 -13.39 -28.84 -6.18
CA GLU A 123 -13.44 -30.04 -6.98
C GLU A 123 -12.17 -30.20 -7.84
N ALA A 124 -11.33 -31.18 -7.51
CA ALA A 124 -10.04 -31.39 -8.18
C ALA A 124 -10.20 -31.98 -9.59
N VAL A 125 -10.16 -31.11 -10.60
CA VAL A 125 -10.21 -31.49 -12.03
C VAL A 125 -8.94 -32.30 -12.41
N PRO A 126 -9.05 -33.53 -12.96
CA PRO A 126 -7.90 -34.33 -13.36
C PRO A 126 -7.04 -33.67 -14.45
N ASP A 127 -5.71 -33.82 -14.38
CA ASP A 127 -4.75 -33.22 -15.33
C ASP A 127 -5.08 -33.48 -16.81
N ALA A 128 -5.54 -34.69 -17.15
CA ALA A 128 -5.93 -35.03 -18.52
C ALA A 128 -7.16 -34.25 -19.00
N CYS A 129 -8.12 -33.98 -18.09
CA CYS A 129 -9.28 -33.14 -18.38
C CYS A 129 -8.91 -31.65 -18.42
N GLN A 130 -8.02 -31.17 -17.55
CA GLN A 130 -7.44 -29.82 -17.65
C GLN A 130 -6.80 -29.59 -19.02
N GLY A 131 -5.99 -30.55 -19.49
CA GLY A 131 -5.37 -30.52 -20.82
C GLY A 131 -6.40 -30.38 -21.95
N ALA A 132 -7.45 -31.21 -21.93
CA ALA A 132 -8.51 -31.15 -22.94
C ALA A 132 -9.26 -29.80 -22.97
N VAL A 133 -9.50 -29.19 -21.80
CA VAL A 133 -10.12 -27.84 -21.72
C VAL A 133 -9.18 -26.75 -22.26
N TYR A 134 -7.88 -26.80 -21.97
CA TYR A 134 -6.93 -25.85 -22.54
C TYR A 134 -6.78 -26.03 -24.05
N ASP A 135 -6.65 -27.26 -24.55
CA ASP A 135 -6.52 -27.55 -25.97
C ASP A 135 -7.78 -27.14 -26.77
N TYR A 136 -8.96 -27.25 -26.16
CA TYR A 136 -10.22 -26.71 -26.69
C TYR A 136 -10.17 -25.18 -26.89
N TYR A 137 -9.72 -24.41 -25.90
CA TYR A 137 -9.58 -22.96 -26.05
C TYR A 137 -8.48 -22.58 -27.05
N ILE A 138 -7.40 -23.36 -27.16
CA ILE A 138 -6.34 -23.19 -28.16
C ILE A 138 -6.87 -23.49 -29.59
N LYS A 139 -7.75 -24.48 -29.77
CA LYS A 139 -8.42 -24.73 -31.06
C LYS A 139 -9.31 -23.54 -31.44
N ARG A 140 -10.05 -22.97 -30.48
CA ARG A 140 -10.92 -21.80 -30.66
C ARG A 140 -10.18 -20.49 -30.95
N SER A 141 -8.94 -20.30 -30.47
CA SER A 141 -8.16 -19.08 -30.74
C SER A 141 -7.63 -19.00 -32.17
N LYS A 142 -7.42 -20.14 -32.83
CA LYS A 142 -6.83 -20.24 -34.18
C LYS A 142 -7.80 -19.93 -35.32
N ASN A 143 -9.11 -20.06 -35.13
CA ASN A 143 -10.09 -19.71 -36.16
C ASN A 143 -11.40 -19.27 -35.50
N ILE A 144 -11.88 -18.08 -35.83
CA ILE A 144 -13.17 -17.58 -35.33
C ILE A 144 -14.32 -18.54 -35.62
N ASN A 145 -14.33 -19.22 -36.79
CA ASN A 145 -15.36 -20.20 -37.11
C ASN A 145 -15.32 -21.47 -36.25
N ALA A 146 -14.23 -21.72 -35.52
CA ALA A 146 -14.13 -22.80 -34.54
C ALA A 146 -14.72 -22.39 -33.16
N ASN A 147 -15.09 -21.12 -32.99
CA ASN A 147 -15.76 -20.57 -31.80
C ASN A 147 -17.14 -20.05 -32.23
N LEU A 148 -18.15 -20.92 -32.26
CA LEU A 148 -19.49 -20.64 -32.76
C LEU A 148 -20.16 -19.43 -32.08
N PRO A 149 -20.13 -19.23 -30.74
CA PRO A 149 -20.65 -18.02 -30.10
C PRO A 149 -19.97 -16.74 -30.61
N LEU A 150 -18.63 -16.72 -30.65
CA LEU A 150 -17.87 -15.57 -31.15
C LEU A 150 -18.16 -15.30 -32.62
N ALA A 151 -18.21 -16.35 -33.45
CA ALA A 151 -18.50 -16.25 -34.87
C ALA A 151 -19.92 -15.71 -35.15
N LYS A 152 -20.91 -16.19 -34.40
CA LYS A 152 -22.31 -15.74 -34.49
C LYS A 152 -22.44 -14.27 -34.08
N ALA A 153 -21.86 -13.89 -32.94
CA ALA A 153 -21.96 -12.54 -32.40
C ALA A 153 -21.15 -11.51 -33.23
N CYS A 154 -19.95 -11.86 -33.68
CA CYS A 154 -19.04 -10.94 -34.38
C CYS A 154 -19.13 -11.00 -35.91
N LYS A 155 -20.11 -11.69 -36.51
CA LYS A 155 -20.17 -11.88 -37.98
C LYS A 155 -20.12 -10.57 -38.76
N GLU A 156 -20.97 -9.62 -38.40
CA GLU A 156 -21.06 -8.32 -39.09
C GLU A 156 -19.91 -7.40 -38.70
N ASP A 157 -19.52 -7.41 -37.42
CA ASP A 157 -18.40 -6.61 -36.91
C ASP A 157 -17.07 -7.00 -37.55
N ALA A 158 -16.80 -8.30 -37.73
CA ALA A 158 -15.60 -8.78 -38.41
C ALA A 158 -15.55 -8.32 -39.88
N LEU A 159 -16.68 -8.34 -40.58
CA LEU A 159 -16.79 -7.82 -41.95
C LEU A 159 -16.62 -6.29 -42.03
N ARG A 160 -17.04 -5.56 -40.99
CA ARG A 160 -16.97 -4.09 -40.93
C ARG A 160 -15.59 -3.57 -40.51
N HIS A 161 -14.94 -4.22 -39.55
CA HIS A 161 -13.73 -3.74 -38.90
C HIS A 161 -12.46 -4.52 -39.26
N CYS A 162 -12.58 -5.82 -39.60
CA CYS A 162 -11.45 -6.73 -39.80
C CYS A 162 -11.24 -7.20 -41.24
N ASN A 163 -12.04 -6.68 -42.18
CA ASN A 163 -11.86 -6.81 -43.62
C ASN A 163 -10.69 -5.94 -44.14
N LYS A 164 -9.48 -6.14 -43.58
CA LYS A 164 -8.22 -5.63 -44.14
C LYS A 164 -7.96 -6.40 -45.45
N THR A 165 -7.24 -5.82 -46.42
CA THR A 165 -6.90 -6.49 -47.69
C THR A 165 -5.78 -7.52 -47.51
N TRP A 166 -6.05 -8.60 -46.77
CA TRP A 166 -5.17 -9.74 -46.60
C TRP A 166 -4.98 -10.45 -47.95
N PHE A 167 -3.90 -10.12 -48.67
CA PHE A 167 -3.68 -10.55 -50.07
C PHE A 167 -3.62 -12.08 -50.25
N PHE A 168 -3.38 -12.83 -49.16
CA PHE A 168 -3.36 -14.29 -49.11
C PHE A 168 -4.39 -14.88 -48.13
N GLY A 169 -5.38 -14.09 -47.70
CA GLY A 169 -6.31 -14.44 -46.63
C GLY A 169 -5.72 -14.20 -45.23
N ALA A 170 -6.58 -14.26 -44.21
CA ALA A 170 -6.15 -14.18 -42.81
C ALA A 170 -5.58 -15.53 -42.34
N GLY A 171 -4.39 -15.49 -41.73
CA GLY A 171 -3.77 -16.62 -41.02
C GLY A 171 -4.47 -16.93 -39.69
N GLU A 172 -3.92 -17.90 -38.96
CA GLU A 172 -4.52 -18.38 -37.70
C GLU A 172 -4.76 -17.23 -36.71
N GLY A 173 -5.99 -17.15 -36.19
CA GLY A 173 -6.42 -16.22 -35.13
C GLY A 173 -6.42 -14.73 -35.49
N GLN A 174 -5.97 -14.32 -36.68
CA GLN A 174 -5.82 -12.90 -37.05
C GLN A 174 -7.12 -12.09 -37.05
N ILE A 175 -8.26 -12.71 -37.37
CA ILE A 175 -9.57 -12.07 -37.24
C ILE A 175 -9.94 -11.85 -35.76
N ILE A 176 -9.59 -12.78 -34.87
CA ILE A 176 -9.84 -12.66 -33.42
C ILE A 176 -8.93 -11.57 -32.83
N ALA A 177 -7.65 -11.54 -33.20
CA ALA A 177 -6.71 -10.49 -32.81
C ALA A 177 -7.21 -9.09 -33.23
N CYS A 178 -7.74 -8.95 -34.45
CA CYS A 178 -8.34 -7.70 -34.92
C CYS A 178 -9.63 -7.32 -34.14
N LEU A 179 -10.48 -8.27 -33.78
CA LEU A 179 -11.66 -8.00 -32.95
C LEU A 179 -11.28 -7.61 -31.51
N ILE A 180 -10.15 -8.10 -31.00
CA ILE A 180 -9.55 -7.65 -29.74
C ILE A 180 -9.03 -6.20 -29.87
N GLU A 181 -8.28 -5.90 -30.94
CA GLU A 181 -7.77 -4.55 -31.27
C GLU A 181 -8.91 -3.52 -31.40
N THR A 182 -10.05 -3.92 -31.97
CA THR A 182 -11.19 -3.04 -32.29
C THR A 182 -12.38 -3.17 -31.32
N LYS A 183 -12.18 -3.82 -30.17
CA LYS A 183 -13.21 -4.20 -29.18
C LYS A 183 -14.17 -3.08 -28.74
N ASP A 184 -13.71 -1.83 -28.70
CA ASP A 184 -14.56 -0.69 -28.32
C ASP A 184 -15.47 -0.19 -29.45
N ALA A 185 -15.19 -0.57 -30.70
CA ALA A 185 -15.96 -0.20 -31.89
C ALA A 185 -17.01 -1.25 -32.32
N VAL A 186 -16.87 -2.51 -31.88
CA VAL A 186 -17.81 -3.61 -32.21
C VAL A 186 -19.08 -3.58 -31.36
N SER A 187 -20.12 -4.32 -31.79
CA SER A 187 -21.39 -4.48 -31.10
C SER A 187 -21.25 -5.01 -29.66
N PRO A 188 -22.23 -4.78 -28.76
CA PRO A 188 -22.20 -5.30 -27.39
C PRO A 188 -22.07 -6.83 -27.32
N ASP A 189 -22.81 -7.56 -28.16
CA ASP A 189 -22.81 -9.03 -28.19
C ASP A 189 -21.44 -9.56 -28.63
N CYS A 190 -20.87 -8.99 -29.70
CA CYS A 190 -19.52 -9.32 -30.14
C CYS A 190 -18.49 -9.00 -29.04
N ARG A 191 -18.60 -7.83 -28.40
CA ARG A 191 -17.71 -7.40 -27.32
C ARG A 191 -17.73 -8.36 -26.13
N GLY A 192 -18.90 -8.89 -25.77
CA GLY A 192 -19.05 -9.91 -24.73
C GLY A 192 -18.31 -11.20 -25.08
N GLN A 193 -18.42 -11.68 -26.33
CA GLN A 193 -17.71 -12.87 -26.78
C GLN A 193 -16.19 -12.65 -26.94
N VAL A 194 -15.77 -11.48 -27.41
CA VAL A 194 -14.35 -11.07 -27.41
C VAL A 194 -13.80 -11.04 -25.98
N PHE A 195 -14.58 -10.53 -25.01
CA PHE A 195 -14.20 -10.56 -23.60
C PHE A 195 -14.06 -12.00 -23.08
N LYS A 196 -14.98 -12.91 -23.41
CA LYS A 196 -14.84 -14.34 -23.07
C LYS A 196 -13.58 -14.98 -23.68
N ALA A 197 -13.25 -14.65 -24.94
CA ALA A 197 -12.03 -15.13 -25.59
C ALA A 197 -10.77 -14.61 -24.87
N GLN A 198 -10.70 -13.31 -24.54
CA GLN A 198 -9.60 -12.75 -23.74
C GLN A 198 -9.51 -13.37 -22.33
N ARG A 199 -10.65 -13.69 -21.71
CA ARG A 199 -10.72 -14.34 -20.39
C ARG A 199 -10.13 -15.76 -20.41
N ALA A 200 -10.23 -16.47 -21.53
CA ALA A 200 -9.59 -17.76 -21.76
C ALA A 200 -8.09 -17.63 -22.09
N ALA A 201 -7.73 -16.66 -22.95
CA ALA A 201 -6.33 -16.31 -23.25
C ALA A 201 -5.53 -15.91 -21.98
N ALA A 202 -6.18 -15.28 -21.00
CA ALA A 202 -5.59 -14.99 -19.70
C ALA A 202 -5.19 -16.27 -18.92
N ALA A 203 -5.92 -17.38 -19.11
CA ALA A 203 -5.63 -18.65 -18.44
C ALA A 203 -4.46 -19.41 -19.09
N ASP A 204 -4.26 -19.29 -20.40
CA ASP A 204 -3.13 -19.89 -21.11
C ASP A 204 -2.74 -19.06 -22.33
N TYR A 205 -1.48 -18.63 -22.40
CA TYR A 205 -0.97 -17.79 -23.50
C TYR A 205 -1.10 -18.44 -24.87
N ARG A 206 -1.22 -19.78 -24.93
CA ARG A 206 -1.44 -20.54 -26.17
C ARG A 206 -2.84 -20.29 -26.75
N ALA A 207 -3.78 -19.83 -25.93
CA ALA A 207 -5.13 -19.42 -26.35
C ALA A 207 -5.23 -17.92 -26.72
N ASP A 208 -4.13 -17.16 -26.63
CA ASP A 208 -3.99 -15.87 -27.30
C ASP A 208 -3.31 -16.07 -28.68
N PRO A 209 -3.90 -15.61 -29.80
CA PRO A 209 -3.31 -15.82 -31.12
C PRO A 209 -1.88 -15.26 -31.27
N LEU A 210 -1.63 -14.04 -30.78
CA LEU A 210 -0.39 -13.33 -31.05
C LEU A 210 0.69 -13.75 -30.05
N LEU A 211 0.36 -13.94 -28.77
CA LEU A 211 1.33 -14.50 -27.83
C LEU A 211 1.68 -15.95 -28.20
N ALA A 212 0.74 -16.75 -28.69
CA ALA A 212 1.06 -18.10 -29.18
C ALA A 212 2.03 -18.05 -30.37
N GLU A 213 1.75 -17.23 -31.39
CA GLU A 213 2.58 -17.10 -32.60
C GLU A 213 3.99 -16.58 -32.27
N PHE A 214 4.09 -15.48 -31.53
CA PHE A 214 5.36 -14.77 -31.34
C PHE A 214 6.16 -15.21 -30.11
N CYS A 215 5.52 -15.75 -29.05
CA CYS A 215 6.20 -16.13 -27.81
C CYS A 215 6.42 -17.64 -27.61
N ALA A 216 5.98 -18.54 -28.50
CA ALA A 216 6.16 -19.98 -28.28
C ALA A 216 7.63 -20.38 -27.97
N GLY A 217 8.59 -20.00 -28.82
CA GLY A 217 10.01 -20.32 -28.62
C GLY A 217 10.64 -19.62 -27.42
N ASP A 218 10.22 -18.39 -27.11
CA ASP A 218 10.69 -17.67 -25.91
C ASP A 218 10.10 -18.28 -24.62
N ALA A 219 8.87 -18.78 -24.65
CA ALA A 219 8.23 -19.49 -23.54
C ALA A 219 8.80 -20.87 -23.27
N GLU A 220 9.37 -21.55 -24.27
CA GLU A 220 10.16 -22.78 -24.08
C GLU A 220 11.55 -22.47 -23.52
N ARG A 221 12.24 -21.46 -24.06
CA ARG A 221 13.60 -21.08 -23.69
C ARG A 221 13.71 -20.41 -22.32
N LEU A 222 12.77 -19.51 -21.98
CA LEU A 222 12.80 -18.70 -20.76
C LEU A 222 12.01 -19.33 -19.62
N CYS A 223 11.01 -20.16 -19.94
CA CYS A 223 10.09 -20.78 -18.98
C CYS A 223 9.91 -22.31 -19.22
N PRO A 224 11.00 -23.10 -19.31
CA PRO A 224 10.93 -24.53 -19.62
C PRO A 224 10.17 -25.33 -18.54
N ASP A 225 10.47 -25.09 -17.27
CA ASP A 225 9.94 -25.85 -16.13
C ASP A 225 8.52 -25.41 -15.68
N VAL A 226 7.86 -24.55 -16.44
CA VAL A 226 6.56 -23.95 -16.07
C VAL A 226 5.42 -24.69 -16.78
N LYS A 227 4.57 -25.40 -16.02
CA LYS A 227 3.36 -26.04 -16.54
C LYS A 227 2.44 -25.00 -17.21
N PRO A 228 1.99 -25.23 -18.46
CA PRO A 228 0.94 -24.41 -19.09
C PRO A 228 -0.37 -24.35 -18.27
N GLY A 229 -1.28 -23.49 -18.69
CA GLY A 229 -2.48 -23.15 -17.92
C GLY A 229 -2.21 -22.27 -16.70
N GLY A 230 -3.28 -21.87 -16.02
CA GLY A 230 -3.26 -21.10 -14.77
C GLY A 230 -2.60 -19.72 -14.83
N GLY A 231 -2.44 -19.14 -16.03
CA GLY A 231 -1.67 -17.91 -16.26
C GLY A 231 -0.16 -18.04 -15.95
N ARG A 232 0.34 -19.25 -15.66
CA ARG A 232 1.69 -19.49 -15.10
C ARG A 232 2.80 -19.10 -16.07
N LYS A 233 2.65 -19.43 -17.36
CA LYS A 233 3.66 -19.07 -18.38
C LYS A 233 3.65 -17.58 -18.68
N GLN A 234 2.49 -16.92 -18.73
CA GLN A 234 2.40 -15.45 -18.81
C GLN A 234 3.16 -14.80 -17.65
N ALA A 235 2.83 -15.16 -16.41
CA ALA A 235 3.50 -14.64 -15.22
C ALA A 235 5.02 -14.91 -15.22
N CYS A 236 5.47 -16.03 -15.76
CA CYS A 236 6.89 -16.30 -15.91
C CYS A 236 7.55 -15.36 -16.93
N LEU A 237 6.91 -15.11 -18.09
CA LEU A 237 7.40 -14.22 -19.14
C LEU A 237 7.47 -12.76 -18.67
N GLU A 238 6.39 -12.21 -18.11
CA GLU A 238 6.31 -10.84 -17.58
C GLU A 238 7.43 -10.49 -16.57
N ASN A 239 7.96 -11.49 -15.86
CA ASN A 239 9.05 -11.36 -14.89
C ASN A 239 10.48 -11.52 -15.51
N LYS A 240 10.63 -11.78 -16.81
CA LYS A 240 11.94 -11.85 -17.48
C LYS A 240 12.47 -10.45 -17.83
N GLY A 241 13.79 -10.34 -18.02
CA GLY A 241 14.39 -9.10 -18.46
C GLY A 241 13.99 -8.80 -19.90
N ARG A 242 13.63 -7.55 -20.22
CA ARG A 242 13.26 -7.14 -21.60
C ARG A 242 14.34 -7.47 -22.65
N LYS A 243 15.60 -7.62 -22.23
CA LYS A 243 16.74 -8.00 -23.08
C LYS A 243 16.81 -9.49 -23.42
N ASP A 244 16.04 -10.33 -22.70
CA ASP A 244 16.06 -11.79 -22.84
C ASP A 244 15.18 -12.28 -23.99
N PHE A 245 14.37 -11.40 -24.58
CA PHE A 245 13.32 -11.68 -25.57
C PHE A 245 13.70 -11.37 -27.02
N GLY A 246 13.03 -12.05 -27.96
CA GLY A 246 12.85 -11.52 -29.32
C GLY A 246 11.90 -10.30 -29.32
N GLN A 247 12.18 -9.30 -30.17
CA GLN A 247 11.34 -8.10 -30.26
C GLN A 247 9.84 -8.38 -30.53
N PRO A 248 9.44 -9.37 -31.37
CA PRO A 248 8.03 -9.74 -31.53
C PRO A 248 7.40 -10.19 -30.21
N CYS A 249 7.98 -11.17 -29.51
CA CYS A 249 7.44 -11.63 -28.23
C CYS A 249 7.41 -10.51 -27.17
N LEU A 250 8.44 -9.68 -27.09
CA LEU A 250 8.46 -8.55 -26.16
C LEU A 250 7.30 -7.58 -26.41
N THR A 251 6.89 -7.40 -27.67
CA THR A 251 5.74 -6.57 -28.04
C THR A 251 4.45 -7.19 -27.52
N GLU A 252 4.22 -8.47 -27.79
CA GLU A 252 3.01 -9.17 -27.36
C GLU A 252 2.90 -9.32 -25.84
N VAL A 253 4.01 -9.59 -25.14
CA VAL A 253 4.03 -9.55 -23.66
C VAL A 253 3.67 -8.15 -23.17
N THR A 254 4.25 -7.09 -23.74
CA THR A 254 3.90 -5.70 -23.35
C THR A 254 2.43 -5.37 -23.63
N GLN A 255 1.83 -5.95 -24.67
CA GLN A 255 0.41 -5.77 -25.01
C GLN A 255 -0.53 -6.58 -24.09
N TYR A 256 -0.14 -7.80 -23.72
CA TYR A 256 -0.82 -8.59 -22.70
C TYR A 256 -0.83 -7.89 -21.34
N GLU A 257 0.31 -7.35 -20.90
CA GLU A 257 0.43 -6.61 -19.64
C GLU A 257 -0.57 -5.45 -19.56
N GLN A 258 -0.63 -4.59 -20.59
CA GLN A 258 -1.60 -3.50 -20.67
C GLN A 258 -3.05 -4.00 -20.72
N THR A 259 -3.31 -5.14 -21.37
CA THR A 259 -4.64 -5.74 -21.46
C THR A 259 -5.10 -6.30 -20.10
N ALA A 260 -4.25 -7.06 -19.41
CA ALA A 260 -4.47 -7.59 -18.07
C ALA A 260 -4.61 -6.46 -17.03
N SER A 261 -3.97 -5.31 -17.29
CA SER A 261 -4.10 -4.08 -16.50
C SER A 261 -5.43 -3.35 -16.68
N SER A 262 -6.06 -3.47 -17.85
CA SER A 262 -7.30 -2.73 -18.16
C SER A 262 -8.52 -3.20 -17.36
N ASP A 263 -8.55 -4.49 -17.00
CA ASP A 263 -9.63 -5.10 -16.25
C ASP A 263 -9.11 -6.33 -15.47
N TYR A 264 -9.34 -6.34 -14.15
CA TYR A 264 -8.86 -7.40 -13.26
C TYR A 264 -9.32 -8.81 -13.68
N ARG A 265 -10.43 -8.94 -14.41
CA ARG A 265 -10.96 -10.23 -14.91
C ARG A 265 -10.13 -10.81 -16.06
N LEU A 266 -9.37 -9.96 -16.76
CA LEU A 266 -8.42 -10.34 -17.82
C LEU A 266 -7.03 -10.67 -17.26
N ASN A 267 -6.80 -10.46 -15.96
CA ASN A 267 -5.65 -11.02 -15.25
C ASN A 267 -6.09 -12.31 -14.53
N TYR A 268 -5.65 -13.48 -15.02
CA TYR A 268 -6.12 -14.76 -14.49
C TYR A 268 -5.81 -14.95 -13.00
N ARG A 269 -4.54 -14.78 -12.62
CA ARG A 269 -4.07 -15.01 -11.24
C ARG A 269 -4.78 -14.08 -10.26
N LEU A 270 -4.93 -12.81 -10.62
CA LEU A 270 -5.64 -11.84 -9.79
C LEU A 270 -7.14 -12.16 -9.70
N ARG A 271 -7.81 -12.49 -10.80
CA ARG A 271 -9.23 -12.89 -10.81
C ARG A 271 -9.49 -14.09 -9.90
N VAL A 272 -8.60 -15.08 -9.93
CA VAL A 272 -8.68 -16.29 -9.10
C VAL A 272 -8.37 -15.97 -7.64
N ASN A 273 -7.21 -15.39 -7.35
CA ASN A 273 -6.73 -15.22 -5.98
C ASN A 273 -7.48 -14.12 -5.20
N CYS A 274 -8.01 -13.10 -5.88
CA CYS A 274 -8.75 -11.99 -5.24
C CYS A 274 -10.28 -12.10 -5.35
N LYS A 275 -10.85 -13.23 -5.81
CA LYS A 275 -12.31 -13.41 -6.02
C LYS A 275 -13.14 -12.93 -4.82
N ASP A 276 -12.81 -13.42 -3.63
CA ASP A 276 -13.56 -13.14 -2.40
C ASP A 276 -13.27 -11.74 -1.83
N ASP A 277 -12.02 -11.27 -1.92
CA ASP A 277 -11.64 -9.92 -1.50
C ASP A 277 -12.30 -8.83 -2.38
N VAL A 278 -12.39 -9.06 -3.70
CA VAL A 278 -13.12 -8.17 -4.62
C VAL A 278 -14.61 -8.12 -4.26
N ALA A 279 -15.24 -9.28 -4.04
CA ALA A 279 -16.65 -9.35 -3.65
C ALA A 279 -16.91 -8.66 -2.29
N ALA A 280 -16.01 -8.81 -1.31
CA ALA A 280 -16.17 -8.28 0.03
C ALA A 280 -15.82 -6.78 0.17
N LEU A 281 -14.90 -6.25 -0.65
CA LEU A 281 -14.33 -4.91 -0.48
C LEU A 281 -14.57 -3.98 -1.67
N CYS A 282 -14.64 -4.50 -2.90
CA CYS A 282 -14.55 -3.73 -4.14
C CYS A 282 -15.71 -3.92 -5.12
N ALA A 283 -16.81 -4.57 -4.71
CA ALA A 283 -17.98 -4.80 -5.55
C ALA A 283 -18.58 -3.50 -6.16
N ALA A 284 -18.50 -2.38 -5.44
CA ALA A 284 -18.97 -1.07 -5.93
C ALA A 284 -18.03 -0.43 -6.98
N SER A 285 -16.81 -0.93 -7.15
CA SER A 285 -15.81 -0.35 -8.07
C SER A 285 -16.00 -0.74 -9.53
N CYS A 286 -16.86 -1.73 -9.83
CA CYS A 286 -17.23 -2.08 -11.20
C CYS A 286 -18.73 -2.45 -11.28
N PRO A 287 -19.64 -1.45 -11.29
CA PRO A 287 -21.08 -1.67 -11.19
C PRO A 287 -21.77 -2.10 -12.50
N LEU A 288 -21.01 -2.30 -13.59
CA LEU A 288 -21.52 -2.68 -14.91
C LEU A 288 -20.73 -3.90 -15.41
N GLU A 289 -21.35 -5.08 -15.40
CA GLU A 289 -20.70 -6.34 -15.73
C GLU A 289 -20.17 -6.37 -17.18
N ASP A 290 -20.91 -5.81 -18.14
CA ASP A 290 -20.57 -5.83 -19.58
C ASP A 290 -19.59 -4.73 -20.03
N ARG A 291 -18.97 -3.99 -19.09
CA ARG A 291 -17.98 -2.95 -19.41
C ARG A 291 -16.64 -3.23 -18.75
N LEU A 292 -15.57 -2.72 -19.36
CA LEU A 292 -14.23 -2.71 -18.77
C LEU A 292 -14.24 -1.90 -17.48
N CYS A 293 -13.68 -2.44 -16.40
CA CYS A 293 -13.61 -1.78 -15.10
C CYS A 293 -12.56 -0.64 -15.05
N GLY A 294 -11.74 -0.46 -16.10
CA GLY A 294 -10.83 0.69 -16.26
C GLY A 294 -9.84 0.89 -15.12
N GLY A 295 -9.31 -0.21 -14.57
CA GLY A 295 -8.42 -0.19 -13.39
C GLY A 295 -9.10 0.12 -12.04
N ALA A 296 -10.39 0.46 -11.98
CA ALA A 296 -11.03 0.91 -10.74
C ALA A 296 -11.07 -0.16 -9.61
N VAL A 297 -11.16 -1.45 -9.98
CA VAL A 297 -11.07 -2.56 -9.02
C VAL A 297 -9.63 -2.73 -8.51
N LEU A 298 -8.63 -2.50 -9.37
CA LEU A 298 -7.21 -2.59 -9.02
C LEU A 298 -6.84 -1.50 -8.02
N ARG A 299 -7.21 -0.23 -8.31
CA ARG A 299 -7.12 0.89 -7.38
C ARG A 299 -7.78 0.58 -6.04
N CYS A 300 -8.97 -0.03 -6.03
CA CYS A 300 -9.66 -0.42 -4.80
C CYS A 300 -8.91 -1.51 -4.00
N LEU A 301 -8.36 -2.53 -4.67
CA LEU A 301 -7.56 -3.56 -4.02
C LEU A 301 -6.27 -2.99 -3.42
N THR A 302 -5.57 -2.12 -4.15
CA THR A 302 -4.39 -1.35 -3.67
C THR A 302 -4.72 -0.50 -2.45
N ASP A 303 -5.79 0.30 -2.50
CA ASP A 303 -6.25 1.14 -1.38
C ASP A 303 -6.65 0.31 -0.13
N ASN A 304 -6.98 -0.97 -0.33
CA ASN A 304 -7.39 -1.89 0.73
C ASN A 304 -6.37 -3.00 1.04
N GLN A 305 -5.11 -2.91 0.60
CA GLN A 305 -4.09 -3.96 0.81
C GLN A 305 -4.01 -4.52 2.25
N GLY A 306 -4.08 -3.64 3.26
CA GLY A 306 -4.06 -4.01 4.68
C GLY A 306 -5.36 -4.66 5.21
N ARG A 307 -6.38 -4.82 4.36
CA ARG A 307 -7.69 -5.44 4.64
C ARG A 307 -7.96 -6.68 3.77
N LEU A 308 -7.17 -6.90 2.72
CA LEU A 308 -7.20 -8.12 1.91
C LEU A 308 -6.90 -9.33 2.81
N ARG A 309 -7.67 -10.40 2.68
CA ARG A 309 -7.57 -11.59 3.54
C ARG A 309 -6.57 -12.60 2.99
N SER A 310 -6.66 -12.89 1.70
CA SER A 310 -5.81 -13.87 1.02
C SER A 310 -4.35 -13.38 0.94
N ALA A 311 -3.41 -14.31 1.19
CA ALA A 311 -1.99 -14.04 1.03
C ALA A 311 -1.61 -14.01 -0.45
N ALA A 312 -2.17 -14.92 -1.26
CA ALA A 312 -2.04 -14.90 -2.70
C ALA A 312 -2.59 -13.59 -3.30
N CYS A 313 -3.78 -13.12 -2.89
CA CYS A 313 -4.34 -11.85 -3.38
C CYS A 313 -3.41 -10.67 -3.09
N ARG A 314 -2.89 -10.53 -1.86
CA ARG A 314 -1.90 -9.50 -1.53
C ARG A 314 -0.65 -9.60 -2.42
N GLY A 315 -0.21 -10.82 -2.74
CA GLY A 315 0.88 -11.07 -3.67
C GLY A 315 0.59 -10.65 -5.11
N GLU A 316 -0.62 -10.91 -5.62
CA GLU A 316 -1.04 -10.50 -6.96
C GLU A 316 -1.24 -8.98 -7.08
N VAL A 317 -1.75 -8.32 -6.04
CA VAL A 317 -1.89 -6.86 -6.02
C VAL A 317 -0.52 -6.19 -5.98
N LEU A 318 0.41 -6.65 -5.13
CA LEU A 318 1.80 -6.15 -5.11
C LEU A 318 2.54 -6.45 -6.42
N TYR A 319 2.23 -7.58 -7.07
CA TYR A 319 2.74 -7.89 -8.40
C TYR A 319 2.23 -6.87 -9.42
N PHE A 320 0.94 -6.55 -9.39
CA PHE A 320 0.33 -5.57 -10.29
C PHE A 320 0.89 -4.16 -10.10
N GLU A 321 1.04 -3.69 -8.86
CA GLU A 321 1.66 -2.39 -8.53
C GLU A 321 3.09 -2.27 -9.10
N ARG A 322 3.84 -3.38 -9.18
CA ARG A 322 5.16 -3.39 -9.84
C ARG A 322 5.04 -3.18 -11.36
N MET A 323 3.98 -3.67 -11.99
CA MET A 323 3.72 -3.49 -13.42
C MET A 323 3.37 -2.03 -13.72
N GLU A 324 2.56 -1.39 -12.88
CA GLU A 324 2.26 0.05 -12.94
C GLU A 324 3.53 0.89 -12.81
N VAL A 325 4.35 0.66 -11.75
CA VAL A 325 5.60 1.42 -11.54
C VAL A 325 6.63 1.21 -12.66
N ARG A 326 6.59 0.07 -13.37
CA ARG A 326 7.51 -0.24 -14.48
C ARG A 326 7.12 0.45 -15.78
N ASP A 327 5.82 0.55 -16.07
CA ASP A 327 5.27 1.18 -17.27
C ASP A 327 3.96 1.90 -16.94
N TYR A 328 3.96 3.23 -17.07
CA TYR A 328 2.82 4.08 -16.76
C TYR A 328 1.52 3.70 -17.49
N ARG A 329 1.62 2.96 -18.60
CA ARG A 329 0.47 2.46 -19.40
C ARG A 329 -0.29 1.32 -18.71
N ASN A 330 0.31 0.68 -17.71
CA ASN A 330 -0.33 -0.35 -16.90
C ASN A 330 -1.23 0.24 -15.81
N ASP A 331 -1.06 1.50 -15.39
CA ASP A 331 -2.11 2.21 -14.62
C ASP A 331 -3.01 2.96 -15.62
N VAL A 332 -4.20 2.43 -15.90
CA VAL A 332 -5.14 3.04 -16.86
C VAL A 332 -5.62 4.43 -16.41
N ILE A 333 -5.72 4.67 -15.11
CA ILE A 333 -6.20 5.93 -14.54
C ILE A 333 -5.11 7.00 -14.68
N LEU A 334 -3.88 6.67 -14.29
CA LEU A 334 -2.71 7.53 -14.46
C LEU A 334 -2.40 7.76 -15.95
N ALA A 335 -2.43 6.72 -16.78
CA ALA A 335 -2.21 6.86 -18.23
C ALA A 335 -3.23 7.78 -18.90
N ALA A 336 -4.50 7.76 -18.46
CA ALA A 336 -5.52 8.70 -18.91
C ALA A 336 -5.25 10.13 -18.41
N ALA A 337 -4.82 10.30 -17.16
CA ALA A 337 -4.51 11.60 -16.57
C ALA A 337 -3.22 12.24 -17.11
N CYS A 338 -2.22 11.44 -17.47
CA CYS A 338 -0.87 11.87 -17.85
C CYS A 338 -0.59 11.90 -19.35
N ARG A 339 -1.47 11.37 -20.22
CA ARG A 339 -1.18 11.22 -21.67
C ARG A 339 -0.64 12.51 -22.32
N GLY A 340 -1.32 13.63 -22.13
CA GLY A 340 -0.91 14.91 -22.70
C GLY A 340 0.38 15.47 -22.10
N ASP A 341 0.64 15.23 -20.80
CA ASP A 341 1.90 15.60 -20.16
C ASP A 341 3.07 14.74 -20.68
N VAL A 342 2.86 13.43 -20.89
CA VAL A 342 3.86 12.53 -21.49
C VAL A 342 4.19 12.96 -22.92
N GLU A 343 3.17 13.20 -23.75
CA GLU A 343 3.35 13.68 -25.13
C GLU A 343 4.11 15.03 -25.19
N ALA A 344 3.82 15.96 -24.28
CA ALA A 344 4.42 17.29 -24.27
C ALA A 344 5.81 17.40 -23.61
N LEU A 345 6.12 16.52 -22.64
CA LEU A 345 7.30 16.65 -21.78
C LEU A 345 8.27 15.45 -21.86
N CYS A 346 7.78 14.28 -22.28
CA CYS A 346 8.49 13.00 -22.18
C CYS A 346 8.41 12.14 -23.46
N GLY A 347 8.03 12.72 -24.61
CA GLY A 347 7.81 11.97 -25.86
C GLY A 347 9.03 11.20 -26.38
N ASP A 348 10.24 11.64 -26.07
CA ASP A 348 11.50 10.96 -26.43
C ASP A 348 11.89 9.82 -25.45
N VAL A 349 11.12 9.60 -24.38
CA VAL A 349 11.41 8.62 -23.33
C VAL A 349 10.75 7.29 -23.65
N GLN A 350 11.57 6.27 -23.94
CA GLN A 350 11.10 4.90 -24.20
C GLN A 350 10.25 4.36 -23.03
N PRO A 351 8.96 4.03 -23.23
CA PRO A 351 8.11 3.47 -22.18
C PRO A 351 8.52 2.06 -21.74
N GLY A 352 8.14 1.69 -20.52
CA GLY A 352 8.28 0.34 -19.98
C GLY A 352 9.70 -0.10 -19.61
N VAL A 353 10.65 0.83 -19.55
CA VAL A 353 12.03 0.59 -19.13
C VAL A 353 12.23 1.16 -17.72
N ASN A 354 12.06 0.30 -16.70
CA ASN A 354 12.31 0.63 -15.29
C ASN A 354 11.63 1.93 -14.79
N GLY A 355 10.40 2.22 -15.22
CA GLY A 355 9.68 3.44 -14.81
C GLY A 355 10.25 4.74 -15.39
N SER A 356 10.98 4.67 -16.52
CA SER A 356 11.58 5.81 -17.24
C SER A 356 10.64 7.01 -17.42
N VAL A 357 9.39 6.75 -17.82
CA VAL A 357 8.37 7.81 -18.02
C VAL A 357 7.97 8.45 -16.70
N HIS A 358 7.76 7.66 -15.64
CA HIS A 358 7.51 8.20 -14.29
C HIS A 358 8.69 9.07 -13.83
N ALA A 359 9.94 8.65 -14.04
CA ALA A 359 11.10 9.47 -13.72
C ALA A 359 11.06 10.83 -14.46
N CYS A 360 10.81 10.83 -15.77
CA CYS A 360 10.69 12.07 -16.56
C CYS A 360 9.53 12.99 -16.12
N LEU A 361 8.35 12.42 -15.81
CA LEU A 361 7.21 13.15 -15.26
C LEU A 361 7.58 13.77 -13.90
N ARG A 362 8.30 13.02 -13.06
CA ARG A 362 8.71 13.44 -11.71
C ARG A 362 9.78 14.53 -11.74
N ASP A 363 10.68 14.52 -12.73
CA ASP A 363 11.64 15.60 -12.98
C ASP A 363 10.95 16.87 -13.49
N ASN A 364 9.79 16.73 -14.15
CA ASN A 364 8.98 17.85 -14.65
C ASN A 364 7.79 18.21 -13.74
N ARG A 365 7.73 17.74 -12.49
CA ARG A 365 6.60 17.95 -11.53
C ARG A 365 5.97 19.33 -11.57
N ALA A 366 6.78 20.39 -11.58
CA ALA A 366 6.29 21.76 -11.59
C ALA A 366 5.41 22.11 -12.81
N LYS A 367 5.68 21.48 -13.97
CA LYS A 367 5.02 21.71 -15.26
C LYS A 367 3.83 20.77 -15.52
N LEU A 368 3.70 19.66 -14.79
CA LEU A 368 2.63 18.68 -14.99
C LEU A 368 1.25 19.31 -14.78
N SER A 369 0.26 18.87 -15.55
CA SER A 369 -1.15 19.12 -15.25
C SER A 369 -1.51 18.66 -13.83
N ASP A 370 -2.50 19.31 -13.20
CA ASP A 370 -2.96 18.92 -11.86
C ASP A 370 -3.54 17.50 -11.84
N ALA A 371 -4.03 16.99 -12.97
CA ALA A 371 -4.51 15.61 -13.09
C ALA A 371 -3.34 14.62 -13.00
N CYS A 372 -2.34 14.74 -13.89
CA CYS A 372 -1.19 13.86 -13.89
C CYS A 372 -0.39 13.94 -12.58
N ARG A 373 -0.18 15.16 -12.07
CA ARG A 373 0.54 15.41 -10.80
C ARG A 373 -0.10 14.69 -9.61
N ARG A 374 -1.44 14.58 -9.58
CA ARG A 374 -2.15 13.84 -8.52
C ARG A 374 -1.96 12.34 -8.65
N GLU A 375 -2.13 11.76 -9.85
CA GLU A 375 -1.97 10.32 -10.03
C GLU A 375 -0.51 9.88 -9.82
N GLU A 376 0.48 10.66 -10.27
CA GLU A 376 1.90 10.44 -9.97
C GLU A 376 2.19 10.48 -8.46
N LEU A 377 1.60 11.42 -7.72
CA LEU A 377 1.75 11.48 -6.27
C LEU A 377 1.07 10.29 -5.57
N LEU A 378 -0.04 9.79 -6.12
CA LEU A 378 -0.71 8.59 -5.62
C LEU A 378 0.15 7.35 -5.85
N LEU A 379 0.70 7.15 -7.05
CA LEU A 379 1.64 6.05 -7.34
C LEU A 379 2.90 6.12 -6.48
N GLU A 380 3.50 7.31 -6.32
CA GLU A 380 4.66 7.51 -5.43
C GLU A 380 4.33 7.18 -3.95
N SER A 381 3.07 7.35 -3.54
CA SER A 381 2.60 6.96 -2.21
C SER A 381 2.39 5.44 -2.06
N VAL A 382 2.04 4.74 -3.14
CA VAL A 382 1.99 3.26 -3.19
C VAL A 382 3.41 2.69 -3.15
N GLU A 383 4.33 3.23 -3.96
CA GLU A 383 5.76 2.94 -3.88
C GLU A 383 6.34 3.20 -2.48
N ALA A 384 5.76 4.08 -1.67
CA ALA A 384 6.26 4.33 -0.32
C ALA A 384 5.91 3.22 0.68
N GLU A 385 4.90 2.40 0.40
CA GLU A 385 4.47 1.28 1.25
C GLU A 385 5.41 0.07 1.16
N HIS A 386 6.02 -0.18 -0.01
CA HIS A 386 6.85 -1.36 -0.26
C HIS A 386 8.18 -0.97 -0.92
N ILE A 387 9.31 -1.39 -0.36
CA ILE A 387 10.62 -1.16 -0.97
C ILE A 387 10.79 -1.97 -2.27
N GLU A 388 10.06 -3.07 -2.38
CA GLU A 388 9.96 -3.99 -3.51
C GLU A 388 9.44 -3.32 -4.79
N LEU A 389 8.68 -2.22 -4.69
CA LEU A 389 8.23 -1.42 -5.82
C LEU A 389 9.31 -0.44 -6.29
N ARG A 390 10.26 -0.09 -5.43
CA ARG A 390 11.33 0.88 -5.70
C ARG A 390 12.59 0.18 -6.19
N GLY A 391 12.54 -0.44 -7.37
CA GLY A 391 13.60 -1.32 -7.90
C GLY A 391 15.04 -0.77 -7.77
N ASN A 392 15.27 0.51 -8.07
CA ASN A 392 16.59 1.15 -7.93
C ASN A 392 17.05 1.24 -6.46
N LEU A 393 16.15 1.60 -5.54
CA LEU A 393 16.43 1.67 -4.10
C LEU A 393 16.67 0.27 -3.53
N LEU A 394 15.86 -0.72 -3.94
CA LEU A 394 16.01 -2.11 -3.52
C LEU A 394 17.39 -2.65 -3.93
N ALA A 395 17.79 -2.44 -5.19
CA ALA A 395 19.10 -2.85 -5.70
C ALA A 395 20.26 -2.12 -5.00
N ALA A 396 20.10 -0.83 -4.70
CA ALA A 396 21.10 -0.03 -3.97
C ALA A 396 21.28 -0.46 -2.51
N CYS A 397 20.25 -1.07 -1.89
CA CYS A 397 20.19 -1.40 -0.46
C CYS A 397 20.13 -2.91 -0.15
N ASP A 398 20.37 -3.80 -1.14
CA ASP A 398 20.21 -5.25 -0.95
C ASP A 398 21.13 -5.80 0.15
N ARG A 399 22.39 -5.34 0.19
CA ARG A 399 23.36 -5.69 1.25
C ARG A 399 22.88 -5.22 2.63
N GLU A 400 22.53 -3.95 2.77
CA GLU A 400 22.10 -3.35 4.03
C GLU A 400 20.81 -4.00 4.54
N ARG A 401 19.88 -4.32 3.63
CA ARG A 401 18.65 -5.07 3.95
C ARG A 401 18.97 -6.47 4.49
N GLY A 402 19.92 -7.18 3.88
CA GLY A 402 20.37 -8.49 4.33
C GLY A 402 21.13 -8.48 5.67
N LEU A 403 21.83 -7.38 5.97
CA LEU A 403 22.64 -7.20 7.18
C LEU A 403 21.80 -6.72 8.38
N PHE A 404 21.04 -5.63 8.22
CA PHE A 404 20.33 -4.95 9.30
C PHE A 404 18.85 -5.36 9.41
N CYS A 405 18.20 -5.68 8.29
CA CYS A 405 16.74 -5.83 8.21
C CYS A 405 16.28 -7.28 7.92
N LYS A 406 17.12 -8.26 8.25
CA LYS A 406 16.81 -9.68 8.07
C LYS A 406 15.62 -10.09 8.94
N GLY A 407 14.57 -10.59 8.31
CA GLY A 407 13.33 -10.99 8.99
C GLY A 407 12.30 -9.86 9.18
N VAL A 408 12.59 -8.63 8.75
CA VAL A 408 11.59 -7.57 8.68
C VAL A 408 10.62 -7.88 7.52
N GLU A 409 9.34 -8.08 7.85
CA GLU A 409 8.29 -8.28 6.85
C GLU A 409 8.14 -7.07 5.91
N ALA A 410 7.82 -7.35 4.65
CA ALA A 410 7.53 -6.33 3.64
C ALA A 410 6.21 -5.56 3.92
N GLY A 411 6.07 -4.41 3.27
CA GLY A 411 4.88 -3.56 3.35
C GLY A 411 4.82 -2.62 4.55
N GLY A 412 3.88 -1.67 4.50
CA GLY A 412 3.69 -0.66 5.55
C GLY A 412 4.90 0.28 5.75
N ALA A 413 5.84 0.32 4.80
CA ALA A 413 7.16 0.92 4.88
C ALA A 413 8.11 0.30 5.95
N ARG A 414 7.85 -0.92 6.45
CA ARG A 414 8.64 -1.54 7.54
C ARG A 414 10.12 -1.71 7.21
N VAL A 415 10.43 -2.27 6.03
CA VAL A 415 11.83 -2.46 5.58
C VAL A 415 12.53 -1.11 5.35
N PHE A 416 11.83 -0.12 4.76
CA PHE A 416 12.38 1.23 4.58
C PHE A 416 12.69 1.90 5.93
N ARG A 417 11.79 1.75 6.93
CA ARG A 417 12.01 2.27 8.28
C ARG A 417 13.23 1.62 8.92
N CYS A 418 13.36 0.30 8.88
CA CYS A 418 14.55 -0.39 9.38
C CYS A 418 15.85 0.12 8.73
N LEU A 419 15.88 0.32 7.41
CA LEU A 419 17.04 0.90 6.73
C LEU A 419 17.33 2.35 7.15
N ALA A 420 16.28 3.15 7.36
CA ALA A 420 16.41 4.52 7.84
C ALA A 420 16.92 4.59 9.30
N ASP A 421 16.44 3.71 10.17
CA ASP A 421 16.80 3.64 11.58
C ASP A 421 18.27 3.18 11.79
N ASN A 422 18.84 2.42 10.83
CA ASN A 422 20.25 1.99 10.85
C ASN A 422 21.21 2.93 10.08
N LEU A 423 20.75 4.11 9.64
CA LEU A 423 21.59 5.02 8.84
C LEU A 423 22.87 5.49 9.55
N ALA A 424 22.90 5.59 10.88
CA ALA A 424 24.10 6.03 11.60
C ALA A 424 25.23 4.98 11.59
N ASP A 425 24.91 3.72 11.28
CA ASP A 425 25.84 2.61 11.43
C ASP A 425 27.04 2.73 10.47
N PRO A 426 28.29 2.50 10.92
CA PRO A 426 29.49 2.59 10.09
C PRO A 426 29.56 1.52 8.99
N ASP A 427 28.94 0.35 9.17
CA ASP A 427 28.89 -0.71 8.17
C ASP A 427 27.79 -0.48 7.13
N PHE A 428 26.98 0.57 7.23
CA PHE A 428 25.91 0.91 6.29
C PHE A 428 26.46 1.59 5.02
N GLY A 429 26.30 0.95 3.85
CA GLY A 429 26.92 1.37 2.60
C GLY A 429 26.46 2.74 2.08
N ASN A 430 27.40 3.53 1.57
CA ASN A 430 27.16 4.91 1.10
C ASN A 430 26.13 5.02 -0.03
N THR A 431 26.03 4.04 -0.94
CA THR A 431 25.05 4.06 -2.03
C THR A 431 23.62 3.96 -1.49
N CYS A 432 23.33 2.96 -0.66
CA CYS A 432 22.04 2.85 0.03
C CYS A 432 21.75 4.08 0.90
N ARG A 433 22.77 4.58 1.63
CA ARG A 433 22.67 5.75 2.51
C ARG A 433 22.13 6.97 1.77
N GLN A 434 22.69 7.29 0.60
CA GLN A 434 22.25 8.43 -0.21
C GLN A 434 20.84 8.24 -0.80
N GLU A 435 20.49 7.03 -1.24
CA GLU A 435 19.14 6.74 -1.73
C GLU A 435 18.08 6.88 -0.61
N ILE A 436 18.34 6.33 0.58
CA ILE A 436 17.43 6.48 1.73
C ILE A 436 17.31 7.96 2.14
N ILE A 437 18.42 8.71 2.23
CA ILE A 437 18.40 10.15 2.51
C ILE A 437 17.58 10.90 1.45
N THR A 438 17.78 10.62 0.17
CA THR A 438 17.00 11.21 -0.94
C THR A 438 15.51 10.95 -0.78
N LYS A 439 15.12 9.73 -0.40
CA LYS A 439 13.70 9.40 -0.15
C LYS A 439 13.16 10.03 1.14
N LEU A 440 13.95 10.17 2.20
CA LEU A 440 13.57 10.88 3.43
C LEU A 440 13.37 12.38 3.17
N GLN A 441 14.26 13.00 2.40
CA GLN A 441 14.12 14.39 1.94
C GLN A 441 12.85 14.56 1.09
N ARG A 442 12.59 13.63 0.16
CA ARG A 442 11.35 13.62 -0.63
C ARG A 442 10.09 13.48 0.22
N ARG A 443 10.11 12.71 1.33
CA ARG A 443 8.96 12.61 2.26
C ARG A 443 8.55 13.96 2.85
N GLN A 444 9.48 14.86 3.12
CA GLN A 444 9.19 16.19 3.67
C GLN A 444 8.28 17.03 2.76
N ALA A 445 8.29 16.78 1.44
CA ALA A 445 7.47 17.48 0.47
C ALA A 445 5.96 17.25 0.71
N ASN A 446 5.56 16.02 1.05
CA ASN A 446 4.16 15.66 1.22
C ASN A 446 4.00 14.46 2.17
N TRP A 447 3.18 14.64 3.23
CA TRP A 447 2.91 13.63 4.26
C TRP A 447 2.40 12.29 3.71
N LYS A 448 1.76 12.27 2.54
CA LYS A 448 1.26 11.05 1.90
C LYS A 448 2.39 10.08 1.51
N LEU A 449 3.63 10.56 1.42
CA LEU A 449 4.83 9.78 1.10
C LEU A 449 5.48 9.11 2.32
N ASP A 450 5.02 9.40 3.54
CA ASP A 450 5.38 8.68 4.76
C ASP A 450 4.17 7.83 5.22
N PRO A 451 4.12 6.52 4.91
CA PRO A 451 2.93 5.74 5.20
C PRO A 451 2.59 5.52 6.68
N PRO A 452 3.56 5.31 7.59
CA PRO A 452 3.29 5.30 9.03
C PRO A 452 2.58 6.58 9.50
N LEU A 453 3.10 7.75 9.13
CA LEU A 453 2.46 9.05 9.42
C LEU A 453 1.08 9.16 8.75
N ARG A 454 0.97 8.78 7.47
CA ARG A 454 -0.27 8.83 6.69
C ARG A 454 -1.39 8.02 7.34
N ARG A 455 -1.07 6.87 7.93
CA ARG A 455 -2.04 6.04 8.67
C ARG A 455 -2.40 6.66 10.02
N ALA A 456 -1.40 7.02 10.82
CA ALA A 456 -1.61 7.54 12.17
C ALA A 456 -2.35 8.89 12.19
N CYS A 457 -2.01 9.82 11.28
CA CYS A 457 -2.54 11.18 11.25
C CYS A 457 -3.75 11.39 10.34
N ARG A 458 -4.35 10.34 9.75
CA ARG A 458 -5.48 10.51 8.81
C ARG A 458 -6.67 11.28 9.42
N SER A 459 -7.03 10.96 10.67
CA SER A 459 -8.09 11.65 11.44
C SER A 459 -7.73 13.13 11.63
N ASP A 460 -6.56 13.40 12.21
CA ASP A 460 -6.09 14.74 12.56
C ASP A 460 -5.91 15.65 11.35
N VAL A 461 -5.34 15.16 10.24
CA VAL A 461 -5.22 15.95 9.00
C VAL A 461 -6.61 16.32 8.46
N SER A 462 -7.59 15.42 8.52
CA SER A 462 -8.96 15.73 8.06
C SER A 462 -9.69 16.76 8.94
N ARG A 463 -9.28 16.87 10.21
CA ARG A 463 -9.88 17.73 11.25
C ARG A 463 -9.20 19.10 11.36
N LEU A 464 -7.87 19.13 11.29
CA LEU A 464 -7.03 20.29 11.57
C LEU A 464 -6.39 20.87 10.30
N CYS A 465 -5.80 20.01 9.45
CA CYS A 465 -4.95 20.41 8.32
C CYS A 465 -5.61 20.19 6.94
N LYS A 466 -6.94 20.33 6.88
CA LYS A 466 -7.73 19.99 5.68
C LYS A 466 -7.45 20.92 4.51
N ALA A 467 -7.18 22.21 4.77
CA ALA A 467 -6.88 23.18 3.72
C ALA A 467 -5.51 22.91 3.10
N GLU A 468 -4.54 22.53 3.92
CA GLU A 468 -3.17 22.20 3.57
C GLU A 468 -3.09 20.91 2.76
N ASP A 469 -3.90 19.89 3.10
CA ASP A 469 -4.00 18.68 2.29
C ASP A 469 -4.72 18.90 0.96
N ALA A 470 -5.79 19.71 0.97
CA ALA A 470 -6.53 20.07 -0.24
C ALA A 470 -5.71 20.94 -1.21
N ALA A 471 -4.75 21.72 -0.71
CA ALA A 471 -3.81 22.47 -1.53
C ALA A 471 -2.84 21.59 -2.34
N ALA A 472 -2.77 20.28 -2.06
CA ALA A 472 -1.95 19.28 -2.77
C ALA A 472 -0.49 19.69 -2.98
N SER A 473 0.06 20.52 -2.08
CA SER A 473 1.37 21.13 -2.24
C SER A 473 2.51 20.14 -1.98
N GLU A 474 3.63 20.32 -2.67
CA GLU A 474 4.89 19.62 -2.42
C GLU A 474 5.85 20.43 -1.52
N THR A 475 5.33 21.40 -0.75
CA THR A 475 6.12 22.29 0.13
C THR A 475 5.99 21.94 1.63
N GLY A 476 5.50 20.74 1.95
CA GLY A 476 5.40 20.24 3.33
C GLY A 476 4.32 20.93 4.18
N LEU A 477 3.28 21.53 3.57
CA LEU A 477 2.26 22.30 4.29
C LEU A 477 1.57 21.51 5.41
N VAL A 478 1.23 20.24 5.15
CA VAL A 478 0.58 19.38 6.17
C VAL A 478 1.52 19.09 7.34
N TYR A 479 2.82 18.86 7.11
CA TYR A 479 3.79 18.75 8.21
C TYR A 479 3.86 20.04 9.04
N LYS A 480 3.92 21.20 8.38
CA LYS A 480 3.99 22.52 9.05
C LYS A 480 2.74 22.77 9.91
N CYS A 481 1.56 22.43 9.40
CA CYS A 481 0.31 22.49 10.15
C CYS A 481 0.27 21.51 11.33
N LEU A 482 0.66 20.24 11.13
CA LEU A 482 0.70 19.23 12.20
C LEU A 482 1.66 19.64 13.32
N VAL A 483 2.84 20.21 13.00
CA VAL A 483 3.78 20.75 13.99
C VAL A 483 3.18 21.92 14.76
N SER A 484 2.49 22.87 14.10
CA SER A 484 1.80 23.96 14.81
C SER A 484 0.63 23.53 15.70
N HIS A 485 0.15 22.29 15.53
CA HIS A 485 -0.94 21.70 16.30
C HIS A 485 -0.52 20.48 17.14
N ALA A 486 0.78 20.27 17.39
CA ALA A 486 1.31 19.05 18.01
C ALA A 486 0.60 18.64 19.33
N ASP A 487 0.21 19.63 20.14
CA ASP A 487 -0.54 19.44 21.39
C ASP A 487 -1.98 18.95 21.19
N ASP A 488 -2.61 19.28 20.05
CA ASP A 488 -3.99 18.96 19.69
C ASP A 488 -4.13 17.61 18.96
N LEU A 489 -3.02 16.94 18.65
CA LEU A 489 -2.99 15.65 17.93
C LEU A 489 -3.32 14.45 18.82
N GLU A 490 -3.92 13.43 18.23
CA GLU A 490 -4.09 12.10 18.83
C GLU A 490 -2.72 11.45 19.11
N GLY A 491 -2.64 10.56 20.11
CA GLY A 491 -1.36 10.04 20.63
C GLY A 491 -0.49 9.35 19.57
N GLU A 492 -1.07 8.49 18.73
CA GLU A 492 -0.33 7.83 17.65
C GLU A 492 0.07 8.80 16.52
N CYS A 493 -0.76 9.78 16.18
CA CYS A 493 -0.39 10.81 15.21
C CYS A 493 0.79 11.65 15.71
N ARG A 494 0.75 12.11 16.97
CA ARG A 494 1.83 12.87 17.61
C ARG A 494 3.15 12.10 17.61
N LYS A 495 3.10 10.81 17.95
CA LYS A 495 4.26 9.90 17.96
C LYS A 495 4.88 9.71 16.58
N GLU A 496 4.07 9.45 15.55
CA GLU A 496 4.59 9.26 14.19
C GLU A 496 4.97 10.59 13.52
N LEU A 497 4.35 11.72 13.90
CA LEU A 497 4.84 13.06 13.57
C LEU A 497 6.23 13.29 14.15
N GLY A 498 6.41 13.04 15.45
CA GLY A 498 7.70 13.26 16.10
C GLY A 498 8.81 12.39 15.52
N ARG A 499 8.53 11.11 15.23
CA ARG A 499 9.45 10.27 14.45
C ARG A 499 9.78 10.89 13.08
N ALA A 500 8.80 11.41 12.35
CA ALA A 500 9.04 11.98 11.03
C ALA A 500 9.86 13.28 11.08
N VAL A 501 9.60 14.16 12.05
CA VAL A 501 10.38 15.39 12.28
C VAL A 501 11.79 15.08 12.77
N HIS A 502 11.93 14.13 13.71
CA HIS A 502 13.23 13.60 14.15
C HIS A 502 14.03 13.09 12.96
N MET A 503 13.46 12.24 12.11
CA MET A 503 14.18 11.73 10.94
C MET A 503 14.54 12.83 9.94
N ALA A 504 13.73 13.89 9.80
CA ALA A 504 14.04 15.03 8.96
C ALA A 504 15.21 15.89 9.50
N LEU A 505 15.35 16.00 10.82
CA LEU A 505 16.52 16.62 11.48
C LEU A 505 17.75 15.70 11.47
N PHE A 506 17.56 14.39 11.60
CA PHE A 506 18.61 13.38 11.58
C PHE A 506 19.34 13.32 10.22
N VAL A 507 18.61 13.49 9.11
CA VAL A 507 19.19 13.64 7.76
C VAL A 507 19.21 15.08 7.25
N TRP A 508 19.29 16.08 8.16
CA TRP A 508 19.24 17.50 7.81
C TRP A 508 20.30 17.89 6.78
N ILE A 509 19.87 18.69 5.80
CA ILE A 509 20.75 19.44 4.89
C ILE A 509 20.17 20.87 4.75
N PRO A 510 21.01 21.88 4.46
CA PRO A 510 20.52 23.24 4.22
C PRO A 510 19.45 23.29 3.12
N GLY A 511 18.36 24.02 3.36
CA GLY A 511 17.25 24.17 2.41
C GLY A 511 16.24 23.01 2.36
N SER A 512 16.34 22.01 3.25
CA SER A 512 15.35 20.93 3.40
C SER A 512 13.91 21.45 3.63
N ILE A 513 12.92 20.90 2.93
CA ILE A 513 11.55 21.47 2.85
C ILE A 513 10.87 21.67 4.23
N LEU A 514 11.09 20.74 5.16
CA LEU A 514 10.53 20.81 6.51
C LEU A 514 11.44 21.57 7.48
N THR A 515 12.76 21.35 7.38
CA THR A 515 13.74 21.78 8.38
C THR A 515 14.52 23.04 8.01
N GLN A 516 14.26 23.65 6.84
CA GLN A 516 14.77 24.97 6.43
C GLN A 516 14.64 26.07 7.53
N PRO A 517 13.57 26.12 8.35
CA PRO A 517 13.49 27.10 9.45
C PRO A 517 14.59 26.96 10.52
N CYS A 518 15.29 25.82 10.57
CA CYS A 518 16.44 25.59 11.43
C CYS A 518 17.80 25.96 10.81
N ASP A 519 17.88 26.33 9.53
CA ASP A 519 19.19 26.44 8.84
C ASP A 519 20.15 27.44 9.49
N VAL A 520 19.61 28.57 9.99
CA VAL A 520 20.40 29.58 10.73
C VAL A 520 20.76 29.08 12.13
N ASP A 521 19.81 28.49 12.85
CA ASP A 521 20.04 27.95 14.20
C ASP A 521 21.09 26.83 14.19
N VAL A 522 21.07 25.93 13.19
CA VAL A 522 22.06 24.86 13.02
C VAL A 522 23.44 25.43 12.67
N ALA A 523 23.51 26.46 11.83
CA ALA A 523 24.77 27.12 11.50
C ALA A 523 25.43 27.73 12.75
N ASP A 524 24.66 28.49 13.53
CA ASP A 524 25.15 29.21 14.71
C ASP A 524 25.40 28.30 15.93
N LEU A 525 24.53 27.33 16.20
CA LEU A 525 24.60 26.48 17.39
C LEU A 525 25.48 25.24 17.21
N CYS A 526 25.48 24.64 16.02
CA CYS A 526 26.12 23.34 15.77
C CYS A 526 27.39 23.47 14.92
N LEU A 527 27.26 24.04 13.72
CA LEU A 527 28.33 24.01 12.73
C LEU A 527 29.47 25.01 13.02
N ALA A 528 29.18 26.14 13.67
CA ALA A 528 30.16 27.16 14.02
C ALA A 528 31.36 26.62 14.85
N SER A 529 31.14 25.58 15.66
CA SER A 529 32.20 24.91 16.45
C SER A 529 32.61 23.55 15.89
N ARG A 530 31.75 22.89 15.11
CA ARG A 530 31.92 21.52 14.61
C ARG A 530 31.42 21.41 13.16
N PRO A 531 32.15 21.95 12.17
CA PRO A 531 31.68 22.02 10.78
C PRO A 531 31.50 20.64 10.12
N ASN A 532 32.21 19.62 10.60
CA ASN A 532 32.13 18.26 10.06
C ASN A 532 30.80 17.54 10.36
N MET A 533 29.95 18.07 11.27
CA MET A 533 28.67 17.44 11.66
C MET A 533 27.69 17.29 10.49
N LEU A 534 27.81 18.13 9.46
CA LEU A 534 27.01 18.04 8.23
C LEU A 534 27.20 16.70 7.49
N HIS A 535 28.29 15.98 7.73
CA HIS A 535 28.63 14.75 7.00
C HIS A 535 28.23 13.45 7.71
N GLN A 536 27.76 13.50 8.97
CA GLN A 536 27.31 12.33 9.72
C GLN A 536 25.82 12.42 10.05
N PRO A 537 24.98 11.46 9.61
CA PRO A 537 23.57 11.43 10.00
C PRO A 537 23.41 11.37 11.52
N GLY A 538 22.50 12.20 12.06
CA GLY A 538 22.20 12.28 13.49
C GLY A 538 22.94 13.39 14.25
N GLU A 539 24.19 13.73 13.90
CA GLU A 539 25.00 14.69 14.68
C GLU A 539 24.34 16.09 14.82
N VAL A 540 23.57 16.53 13.82
CA VAL A 540 22.79 17.78 13.87
C VAL A 540 21.54 17.64 14.76
N ALA A 541 20.83 16.51 14.71
CA ALA A 541 19.67 16.26 15.55
C ALA A 541 20.05 16.17 17.03
N GLU A 542 21.12 15.44 17.35
CA GLU A 542 21.69 15.39 18.70
C GLU A 542 22.07 16.78 19.20
N CYS A 543 22.76 17.58 18.38
CA CYS A 543 23.14 18.95 18.73
C CYS A 543 21.94 19.87 19.03
N LEU A 544 20.85 19.76 18.25
CA LEU A 544 19.64 20.54 18.47
C LEU A 544 18.89 20.10 19.74
N ALA A 545 18.85 18.80 20.03
CA ALA A 545 18.31 18.29 21.29
C ALA A 545 19.12 18.80 22.51
N ASP A 546 20.45 18.70 22.44
CA ASP A 546 21.39 19.23 23.44
C ASP A 546 21.21 20.73 23.69
N ALA A 547 20.88 21.50 22.64
CA ALA A 547 20.61 22.93 22.73
C ALA A 547 19.22 23.21 23.34
N LEU A 548 18.21 22.41 22.97
CA LEU A 548 16.85 22.53 23.47
C LEU A 548 16.76 22.22 24.98
N GLU A 549 17.39 21.14 25.45
CA GLU A 549 17.46 20.81 26.88
C GLU A 549 18.01 21.98 27.70
N ARG A 550 19.06 22.65 27.20
CA ARG A 550 19.69 23.80 27.87
C ARG A 550 18.78 25.03 27.89
N ILE A 551 17.97 25.24 26.83
CA ILE A 551 16.97 26.30 26.78
C ILE A 551 15.87 26.04 27.81
N VAL A 552 15.28 24.84 27.80
CA VAL A 552 14.21 24.44 28.73
C VAL A 552 14.70 24.48 30.18
N ALA A 553 15.92 24.03 30.45
CA ALA A 553 16.53 24.12 31.78
C ALA A 553 16.76 25.56 32.26
N ALA A 554 17.09 26.49 31.36
CA ALA A 554 17.26 27.91 31.69
C ALA A 554 15.94 28.68 31.84
N GLU A 555 14.86 28.21 31.19
CA GLU A 555 13.50 28.73 31.35
C GLU A 555 12.77 28.17 32.59
N ALA A 556 13.32 27.13 33.23
CA ALA A 556 12.74 26.49 34.39
C ALA A 556 12.56 27.46 35.58
N PRO A 557 11.44 27.37 36.33
CA PRO A 557 11.14 28.26 37.45
C PRO A 557 12.18 28.19 38.58
N SER A 558 12.43 29.35 39.21
CA SER A 558 13.58 29.66 40.09
C SER A 558 13.76 28.87 41.41
N TRP A 559 13.10 27.73 41.56
CA TRP A 559 13.39 26.74 42.61
C TRP A 559 14.29 25.61 42.09
N SER A 560 14.47 25.47 40.77
CA SER A 560 15.64 24.80 40.21
C SER A 560 16.91 25.56 40.62
N ALA A 561 18.01 24.83 40.81
CA ALA A 561 19.25 25.43 41.31
C ALA A 561 19.74 26.55 40.39
N SER A 562 20.15 27.69 40.97
CA SER A 562 20.76 28.77 40.19
C SER A 562 21.96 28.23 39.41
N PRO A 563 22.11 28.56 38.12
CA PRO A 563 23.21 28.06 37.31
C PRO A 563 24.55 28.44 37.96
N PRO A 564 25.56 27.55 37.93
CA PRO A 564 26.84 27.80 38.59
C PRO A 564 27.49 29.08 38.03
N PRO A 565 28.18 29.88 38.87
CA PRO A 565 28.80 31.11 38.42
C PRO A 565 29.84 30.82 37.33
N GLY A 566 29.68 31.46 36.17
CA GLY A 566 30.48 31.18 34.97
C GLY A 566 29.83 30.23 33.96
N ALA A 567 28.62 29.73 34.20
CA ALA A 567 27.84 29.03 33.17
C ALA A 567 27.64 29.91 31.93
N PRO A 568 27.81 29.38 30.71
CA PRO A 568 27.52 30.12 29.49
C PRO A 568 26.04 30.50 29.43
N ALA A 569 25.72 31.62 28.78
CA ALA A 569 24.33 32.00 28.52
C ALA A 569 23.62 30.87 27.75
N PRO A 570 22.32 30.61 28.02
CA PRO A 570 21.58 29.60 27.27
C PRO A 570 21.60 29.93 25.78
N PRO A 571 21.72 28.92 24.89
CA PRO A 571 21.66 29.14 23.46
C PRO A 571 20.29 29.77 23.11
N ARG A 572 20.23 30.49 21.99
CA ARG A 572 18.97 30.99 21.45
C ARG A 572 18.67 30.22 20.19
N MET A 573 17.44 29.72 20.11
CA MET A 573 16.90 29.02 18.95
C MET A 573 15.66 29.79 18.47
N SER A 574 15.48 29.91 17.16
CA SER A 574 14.28 30.53 16.59
C SER A 574 13.02 29.76 16.99
N ALA A 575 11.89 30.45 17.18
CA ALA A 575 10.64 29.78 17.53
C ALA A 575 10.18 28.71 16.50
N PRO A 576 10.36 28.91 15.17
CA PRO A 576 10.08 27.86 14.18
C PRO A 576 10.99 26.63 14.31
N CYS A 577 12.29 26.81 14.52
CA CYS A 577 13.19 25.67 14.71
C CYS A 577 12.93 24.96 16.04
N ARG A 578 12.68 25.72 17.10
CA ARG A 578 12.30 25.19 18.41
C ARG A 578 11.05 24.32 18.34
N ALA A 579 10.01 24.75 17.63
CA ALA A 579 8.81 23.93 17.44
C ALA A 579 9.08 22.61 16.70
N LEU A 580 10.07 22.56 15.78
CA LEU A 580 10.51 21.33 15.13
C LEU A 580 11.33 20.44 16.07
N ALA A 581 12.22 21.03 16.88
CA ALA A 581 13.01 20.30 17.87
C ALA A 581 12.14 19.73 19.00
N ASP A 582 11.22 20.53 19.56
CA ASP A 582 10.19 20.11 20.53
C ASP A 582 9.33 18.98 19.95
N ALA A 583 8.90 19.08 18.69
CA ALA A 583 8.10 18.03 18.05
C ALA A 583 8.90 16.74 17.77
N ALA A 584 10.21 16.82 17.57
CA ALA A 584 11.10 15.68 17.34
C ALA A 584 11.44 14.89 18.62
N GLU A 585 11.21 15.47 19.81
CA GLU A 585 11.48 14.81 21.08
C GLU A 585 10.58 13.56 21.26
N PRO A 586 11.11 12.38 21.66
CA PRO A 586 10.30 11.19 21.82
C PRO A 586 9.23 11.40 22.92
N PRO A 587 7.95 11.08 22.66
CA PRO A 587 6.83 11.45 23.54
C PRO A 587 6.82 10.73 24.91
N SER A 588 7.76 9.82 25.17
CA SER A 588 8.06 9.34 26.51
C SER A 588 9.55 9.06 26.70
N VAL A 589 10.10 9.53 27.83
CA VAL A 589 11.45 9.21 28.29
C VAL A 589 11.65 7.70 28.44
N GLU A 590 10.57 6.96 28.73
CA GLU A 590 10.52 5.50 28.78
C GLU A 590 10.86 4.84 27.44
N SER A 591 10.35 5.37 26.31
CA SER A 591 10.69 4.85 24.97
C SER A 591 12.13 5.15 24.55
N ALA A 592 12.67 6.31 24.95
CA ALA A 592 14.09 6.62 24.79
C ALA A 592 14.97 5.72 25.69
N PHE A 593 14.49 5.37 26.88
CA PHE A 593 15.15 4.43 27.78
C PHE A 593 15.14 3.00 27.23
N GLU A 594 14.03 2.52 26.67
CA GLU A 594 13.98 1.20 26.02
C GLU A 594 14.85 1.11 24.76
N ALA A 595 14.91 2.17 23.95
CA ALA A 595 15.82 2.22 22.80
C ALA A 595 17.30 2.20 23.22
N SER A 596 17.66 2.94 24.27
CA SER A 596 19.02 2.99 24.81
C SER A 596 19.41 1.79 25.68
N LEU A 597 18.46 0.98 26.12
CA LEU A 597 18.67 -0.33 26.80
C LEU A 597 19.23 -1.43 25.88
N SER A 598 19.50 -1.12 24.61
CA SER A 598 20.26 -2.01 23.73
C SER A 598 21.69 -2.22 24.26
N TYR A 599 22.05 -3.50 24.43
CA TYR A 599 23.28 -3.95 25.13
C TYR A 599 24.58 -3.30 24.61
N SER A 600 24.66 -3.02 23.31
CA SER A 600 25.78 -2.37 22.63
C SER A 600 26.12 -0.98 23.17
N LEU A 601 25.12 -0.17 23.56
CA LEU A 601 25.32 1.19 24.08
C LEU A 601 25.86 1.19 25.52
N PHE A 602 25.41 0.25 26.36
CA PHE A 602 25.84 0.17 27.75
C PHE A 602 27.21 -0.49 27.95
N GLY A 603 27.57 -1.50 27.14
CA GLY A 603 28.83 -2.25 27.29
C GLY A 603 30.08 -1.36 27.28
N GLY A 604 30.14 -0.37 26.39
CA GLY A 604 31.25 0.59 26.32
C GLY A 604 31.33 1.54 27.53
N ARG A 605 30.18 2.03 28.02
CA ARG A 605 30.12 2.91 29.20
C ARG A 605 30.49 2.16 30.48
N LEU A 606 30.02 0.92 30.63
CA LEU A 606 30.36 0.06 31.76
C LEU A 606 31.86 -0.30 31.76
N SER A 607 32.43 -0.67 30.60
CA SER A 607 33.87 -0.94 30.48
C SER A 607 34.75 0.27 30.85
N ALA A 608 34.32 1.49 30.50
CA ALA A 608 34.99 2.72 30.91
C ALA A 608 34.88 3.02 32.43
N LEU A 609 33.84 2.49 33.09
CA LEU A 609 33.67 2.50 34.54
C LEU A 609 34.51 1.43 35.24
N GLU A 610 34.64 0.22 34.67
CA GLU A 610 35.58 -0.81 35.18
C GLU A 610 37.01 -0.25 35.25
N ALA A 611 37.47 0.39 34.17
CA ALA A 611 38.81 0.98 34.08
C ALA A 611 39.09 2.08 35.11
N LYS A 612 38.04 2.74 35.64
CA LYS A 612 38.15 3.78 36.67
C LYS A 612 37.91 3.29 38.10
N THR A 613 37.19 2.19 38.28
CA THR A 613 36.74 1.70 39.60
C THR A 613 37.39 0.38 40.02
N GLY A 614 37.98 -0.36 39.09
CA GLY A 614 38.54 -1.70 39.32
C GLY A 614 37.49 -2.79 39.57
N VAL A 615 36.20 -2.48 39.47
CA VAL A 615 35.10 -3.43 39.68
C VAL A 615 34.73 -4.06 38.33
N PRO A 616 34.73 -5.41 38.20
CA PRO A 616 34.21 -6.08 37.02
C PRO A 616 32.68 -5.96 36.96
N LEU A 617 32.19 -5.33 35.90
CA LEU A 617 30.78 -5.07 35.59
C LEU A 617 30.35 -5.77 34.30
N VAL A 618 31.30 -6.29 33.51
CA VAL A 618 31.08 -6.90 32.20
C VAL A 618 31.82 -8.23 32.09
N SER A 619 31.10 -9.30 31.75
CA SER A 619 31.69 -10.59 31.36
C SER A 619 32.23 -10.49 29.95
N ARG A 620 33.42 -11.03 29.71
CA ARG A 620 34.06 -11.04 28.39
C ARG A 620 34.25 -12.46 27.86
N ASP A 621 34.12 -12.60 26.55
CA ASP A 621 34.38 -13.85 25.84
C ASP A 621 35.90 -14.16 25.77
N GLN A 622 36.27 -15.25 25.10
CA GLN A 622 37.68 -15.64 24.92
C GLN A 622 38.47 -14.69 24.00
N THR A 623 37.80 -13.81 23.25
CA THR A 623 38.44 -12.82 22.37
C THR A 623 38.50 -11.42 22.99
N GLY A 624 37.96 -11.23 24.20
CA GLY A 624 37.99 -9.98 24.96
C GLY A 624 36.78 -9.06 24.73
N HIS A 625 35.78 -9.49 23.96
CA HIS A 625 34.55 -8.77 23.71
C HIS A 625 33.55 -8.93 24.87
N ALA A 626 32.82 -7.87 25.18
CA ALA A 626 31.76 -7.87 26.17
C ALA A 626 30.59 -8.77 25.73
N GLU A 627 30.26 -9.80 26.52
CA GLU A 627 29.19 -10.77 26.21
C GLU A 627 27.98 -10.68 27.16
N ALA A 628 28.18 -10.31 28.44
CA ALA A 628 27.09 -10.13 29.41
C ALA A 628 27.43 -9.09 30.50
N ILE A 629 26.44 -8.60 31.24
CA ILE A 629 26.64 -7.74 32.43
C ILE A 629 26.77 -8.62 33.68
N THR A 630 27.81 -8.44 34.49
CA THR A 630 28.04 -9.28 35.69
C THR A 630 27.28 -8.76 36.90
N LEU A 631 26.07 -9.30 37.12
CA LEU A 631 25.24 -9.07 38.30
C LEU A 631 25.69 -9.86 39.54
N SER A 632 27.00 -10.02 39.73
CA SER A 632 27.60 -10.80 40.82
C SER A 632 28.55 -9.94 41.67
N GLY A 633 28.20 -9.75 42.95
CA GLY A 633 29.05 -9.07 43.94
C GLY A 633 28.50 -7.73 44.43
N TRP A 634 29.39 -6.76 44.66
CA TRP A 634 29.08 -5.47 45.28
C TRP A 634 28.01 -4.64 44.56
N SER A 635 27.85 -4.83 43.24
CA SER A 635 26.79 -4.20 42.44
C SER A 635 25.38 -4.66 42.87
N ALA A 636 25.19 -5.97 43.03
CA ALA A 636 23.95 -6.53 43.56
C ALA A 636 23.70 -6.09 45.01
N LEU A 637 24.75 -6.00 45.82
CA LEU A 637 24.68 -5.54 47.21
C LEU A 637 24.29 -4.05 47.30
N ALA A 638 24.82 -3.20 46.42
CA ALA A 638 24.41 -1.80 46.28
C ALA A 638 22.96 -1.66 45.79
N GLY A 639 22.53 -2.50 44.83
CA GLY A 639 21.13 -2.55 44.38
C GLY A 639 20.17 -2.94 45.51
N ILE A 640 20.52 -3.96 46.30
CA ILE A 640 19.74 -4.37 47.48
C ILE A 640 19.71 -3.26 48.54
N LEU A 641 20.84 -2.56 48.80
CA LEU A 641 20.88 -1.43 49.72
C LEU A 641 20.00 -0.26 49.25
N ALA A 642 20.00 0.06 47.95
CA ALA A 642 19.13 1.08 47.37
C ALA A 642 17.64 0.69 47.45
N LEU A 643 17.31 -0.58 47.24
CA LEU A 643 15.95 -1.12 47.41
C LEU A 643 15.50 -1.04 48.88
N VAL A 644 16.36 -1.43 49.82
CA VAL A 644 16.08 -1.32 51.27
C VAL A 644 15.91 0.15 51.68
N ALA A 645 16.72 1.07 51.16
CA ALA A 645 16.60 2.50 51.44
C ALA A 645 15.28 3.09 50.91
N THR A 646 14.84 2.71 49.70
CA THR A 646 13.57 3.17 49.12
C THR A 646 12.36 2.56 49.81
N VAL A 647 12.38 1.27 50.14
CA VAL A 647 11.30 0.61 50.90
C VAL A 647 11.20 1.16 52.32
N THR A 648 12.31 1.38 53.02
CA THR A 648 12.30 1.96 54.38
C THR A 648 11.86 3.43 54.37
N ALA A 649 12.28 4.24 53.38
CA ALA A 649 11.79 5.59 53.19
C ALA A 649 10.28 5.63 52.87
N GLY A 650 9.80 4.73 52.00
CA GLY A 650 8.38 4.59 51.67
C GLY A 650 7.54 4.17 52.88
N ALA A 651 8.02 3.22 53.67
CA ALA A 651 7.39 2.81 54.93
C ALA A 651 7.37 3.95 55.96
N ALA A 652 8.45 4.71 56.12
CA ALA A 652 8.51 5.86 57.00
C ALA A 652 7.59 7.01 56.55
N TYR A 653 7.48 7.25 55.23
CA TYR A 653 6.53 8.20 54.65
C TYR A 653 5.09 7.75 54.89
N GLY A 654 4.76 6.48 54.63
CA GLY A 654 3.46 5.88 54.90
C GLY A 654 3.09 5.96 56.38
N TRP A 655 4.03 5.66 57.28
CA TRP A 655 3.84 5.76 58.73
C TRP A 655 3.55 7.21 59.17
N ARG A 656 4.35 8.18 58.70
CA ARG A 656 4.13 9.62 58.97
C ARG A 656 2.78 10.10 58.45
N ARG A 657 2.33 9.58 57.30
CA ARG A 657 1.03 9.89 56.68
C ARG A 657 -0.15 9.23 57.41
N TRP A 658 0.03 8.04 57.97
CA TRP A 658 -1.02 7.32 58.71
C TRP A 658 -1.19 7.84 60.14
N TYR A 659 -0.09 8.07 60.86
CA TYR A 659 -0.14 8.48 62.27
C TYR A 659 -0.33 9.98 62.52
N GLY A 660 -0.34 10.81 61.47
CA GLY A 660 -0.64 12.24 61.57
C GLY A 660 0.39 13.02 62.41
N GLY A 661 1.55 13.30 61.82
CA GLY A 661 2.57 14.14 62.46
C GLY A 661 2.01 15.51 62.91
N PRO A 662 2.31 15.99 64.13
CA PRO A 662 1.73 17.22 64.64
C PRO A 662 2.35 18.45 63.98
N GLY A 663 1.64 19.08 63.04
CA GLY A 663 1.94 20.46 62.64
C GLY A 663 1.54 20.88 61.22
N ASP A 664 1.62 19.99 60.23
CA ASP A 664 1.53 20.41 58.83
C ASP A 664 0.10 20.46 58.28
N LYS A 665 -0.41 21.69 58.18
CA LYS A 665 -1.63 22.04 57.45
C LYS A 665 -1.42 21.82 55.95
N SER A 666 -1.75 20.64 55.43
CA SER A 666 -1.70 20.37 53.99
C SER A 666 -2.72 21.26 53.24
N THR A 667 -2.24 22.29 52.55
CA THR A 667 -3.06 23.09 51.63
C THR A 667 -3.41 22.27 50.39
N VAL A 668 -4.70 22.03 50.17
CA VAL A 668 -5.20 21.41 48.93
C VAL A 668 -5.16 22.45 47.82
N VAL A 669 -4.22 22.31 46.88
CA VAL A 669 -4.15 23.15 45.68
C VAL A 669 -5.05 22.55 44.60
N LEU A 670 -6.26 23.07 44.47
CA LEU A 670 -7.11 22.81 43.31
C LEU A 670 -6.63 23.65 42.12
N LYS A 671 -6.15 22.98 41.06
CA LYS A 671 -5.69 23.62 39.83
C LYS A 671 -6.86 23.96 38.91
N SER A 672 -7.42 25.17 39.01
CA SER A 672 -8.27 25.76 37.96
C SER A 672 -7.50 26.84 37.18
N ARG A 673 -7.63 26.85 35.85
CA ARG A 673 -6.95 27.81 34.97
C ARG A 673 -7.57 29.21 35.13
N GLY A 674 -6.80 30.21 35.57
CA GLY A 674 -7.22 31.61 35.52
C GLY A 674 -6.45 32.57 36.46
N ALA A 675 -5.45 33.25 35.90
CA ALA A 675 -4.76 34.45 36.42
C ALA A 675 -4.11 34.41 37.83
N TYR A 676 -2.80 34.67 37.88
CA TYR A 676 -2.09 34.91 39.14
C TYR A 676 -2.37 36.32 39.69
N ARG A 677 -2.83 36.44 40.94
CA ARG A 677 -2.79 37.68 41.71
C ARG A 677 -2.09 37.43 43.04
N ARG A 678 -0.95 38.09 43.25
CA ARG A 678 -0.17 38.00 44.50
C ARG A 678 -0.78 38.96 45.52
N VAL A 679 -1.26 38.45 46.66
CA VAL A 679 -1.69 39.27 47.81
C VAL A 679 -0.70 39.04 48.94
N GLY A 680 0.07 40.08 49.29
CA GLY A 680 0.95 40.05 50.45
C GLY A 680 0.14 40.19 51.74
N ALA A 681 0.58 39.52 52.81
CA ALA A 681 -0.04 39.66 54.12
C ALA A 681 0.31 41.02 54.74
N GLY A 682 -0.71 41.81 55.11
CA GLY A 682 -0.54 43.04 55.86
C GLY A 682 -1.88 43.66 56.27
N GLY A 683 -2.05 43.91 57.58
CA GLY A 683 -3.11 44.77 58.12
C GLY A 683 -4.39 44.08 58.60
N LEU A 684 -4.45 43.82 59.92
CA LEU A 684 -5.71 43.83 60.67
C LEU A 684 -6.02 45.29 61.06
N GLY A 685 -7.28 45.69 61.08
CA GLY A 685 -7.71 46.96 61.70
C GLY A 685 -8.99 47.56 61.12
N GLU A 686 -10.09 47.39 61.88
CA GLU A 686 -11.44 47.99 61.73
C GLU A 686 -12.27 47.61 60.47
#